data_AF-A0ABD3SHU6-F1
#
_entry.id   AF-A0ABD3SHU6-F1
#
_cell.length_a   1.000
_cell.length_b   1.000
_cell.length_c   1.000
_cell.angle_alpha   90.00
_cell.angle_beta   90.00
_cell.angle_gamma   90.00
#
_symmetry.space_group_name_H-M   'P 1'
#
loop_
_entity.id
_entity.type
_entity.pdbx_description
1 polymer ?
#
loop_
_entity_poly.entity_id
_entity_poly.type
_entity_poly.pdbx_seq_one_letter_code
_entity_poly.pdbx_strand_id
1 'polypeptide(L)'
;MYVTKPLSQLLKSPDSVSLRPEGPNSGYLVIQDEESETYSCFGLCKNRTLKDLPFPQNKELTVQYTTSSGESSTSYLDPVLLIPVLNQPLSSNLYYAIDPHKKHKGEAFTCSREEDKTTCCFCRCIKDVKPKPLDPQNIYQQFEIVPYPICGSNGAFVAKSIASDGFPPTFLRRKGWSIYTKTPDYFKLEEARGLDSKLRAQLPDINSSPIVVGKWYCPFMFVKEGTLKDQVKRSMYYEMTLEQRWEQVFACKNINRTNSVAIDVLIEKEEVFVGGNKASWNDKNVVHEVISFTSNGPGGGQMSVGLRQEIVQRMKWEQERFGWVGGEERQVKINKVEECKDFGEWNEFGCYVLVERFNLKRMDGSLVMAYDFKHYSLSLHPEGPNSGYLVIQDKESETYSCFGLFKNHTLNDLPFPQNKELSVQYAGVGMNNATEISLNPVLLIPVLNQPLSSNLYYAIEPHGKHKGKAFTCSKEEDKATCCFCRFVRDVKSKPVDPHNIYQQFKIVPHTVMKITSGFFGESIARDGFPPYFFRRKGWSIRTKTPKHFKLDEARGLNSKLRAQLPDINSPIVVGKWYCPFMFVREGKLKDQVKKSMYYEMTLEQRWEQVFACKNNQTKSVVIDALIEKEEVFIGGINKATWNEKNVVDEVIWFTRGRQMSVGLRQEIVQRMKWEQERFGWLSGGERQMKINKVEKFEKSREWHEFGCYVLVERFNLKRMDGSLVMAYDFKHCHQMKTIWT
;
A
#
# COMPACT_ATOMS: atom_id res chain seq x y z
N MET A 1 -12.67 -0.87 9.55
CA MET A 1 -13.73 -0.93 8.52
C MET A 1 -13.92 -2.38 8.10
N TYR A 2 -15.14 -2.80 7.76
CA TYR A 2 -15.42 -4.19 7.44
C TYR A 2 -15.86 -4.37 5.99
N VAL A 3 -15.35 -5.40 5.34
CA VAL A 3 -15.87 -5.91 4.07
C VAL A 3 -16.74 -7.13 4.33
N THR A 4 -17.68 -7.43 3.45
CA THR A 4 -18.62 -8.54 3.64
C THR A 4 -18.23 -9.76 2.80
N LYS A 5 -18.50 -10.95 3.31
CA LYS A 5 -18.35 -12.22 2.61
C LYS A 5 -19.65 -13.03 2.67
N PRO A 6 -20.21 -13.46 1.54
CA PRO A 6 -21.33 -14.40 1.53
C PRO A 6 -20.92 -15.75 2.16
N LEU A 7 -21.78 -16.31 3.01
CA LEU A 7 -21.51 -17.57 3.70
C LEU A 7 -21.40 -18.73 2.71
N SER A 8 -22.21 -18.75 1.65
CA SER A 8 -22.14 -19.76 0.58
C SER A 8 -20.76 -19.82 -0.08
N GLN A 9 -20.13 -18.67 -0.31
CA GLN A 9 -18.78 -18.58 -0.89
C GLN A 9 -17.71 -19.11 0.06
N LEU A 10 -17.82 -18.81 1.36
CA LEU A 10 -16.90 -19.33 2.37
C LEU A 10 -16.98 -20.86 2.49
N LEU A 11 -18.19 -21.43 2.40
CA LEU A 11 -18.40 -22.88 2.41
C LEU A 11 -17.83 -23.57 1.18
N LYS A 12 -17.91 -22.93 0.00
CA LYS A 12 -17.32 -23.44 -1.25
C LYS A 12 -15.79 -23.35 -1.29
N SER A 13 -15.20 -22.41 -0.54
CA SER A 13 -13.75 -22.14 -0.55
C SER A 13 -13.22 -22.00 0.89
N PRO A 14 -12.95 -23.11 1.60
CA PRO A 14 -12.55 -23.09 3.01
C PRO A 14 -11.28 -22.26 3.28
N ASP A 15 -10.35 -22.21 2.33
CA ASP A 15 -9.10 -21.44 2.44
C ASP A 15 -9.35 -19.93 2.59
N SER A 16 -10.47 -19.43 2.07
CA SER A 16 -10.82 -18.01 2.14
C SER A 16 -11.07 -17.50 3.56
N VAL A 17 -11.43 -18.41 4.48
CA VAL A 17 -11.70 -18.10 5.90
C VAL A 17 -10.40 -17.75 6.65
N SER A 18 -9.25 -18.21 6.14
CA SER A 18 -7.92 -17.96 6.72
C SER A 18 -7.22 -16.71 6.17
N LEU A 19 -7.80 -16.07 5.15
CA LEU A 19 -7.27 -14.82 4.62
C LEU A 19 -7.43 -13.69 5.63
N ARG A 20 -6.39 -12.84 5.74
CA ARG A 20 -6.47 -11.63 6.57
C ARG A 20 -7.14 -10.50 5.81
N PRO A 21 -7.92 -9.64 6.49
CA PRO A 21 -8.44 -8.41 5.89
C PRO A 21 -7.31 -7.52 5.34
N GLU A 22 -7.55 -6.87 4.20
CA GLU A 22 -6.56 -5.99 3.57
C GLU A 22 -6.39 -4.71 4.40
N GLY A 23 -5.14 -4.38 4.74
CA GLY A 23 -4.71 -3.17 5.46
C GLY A 23 -5.09 -3.13 6.96
N PRO A 24 -4.62 -2.11 7.70
CA PRO A 24 -4.84 -2.01 9.14
C PRO A 24 -6.30 -1.71 9.49
N ASN A 25 -6.68 -2.08 10.70
CA ASN A 25 -7.99 -1.85 11.30
C ASN A 25 -9.15 -2.32 10.42
N SER A 26 -8.97 -3.46 9.73
CA SER A 26 -9.95 -4.06 8.83
C SER A 26 -10.54 -5.34 9.39
N GLY A 27 -11.76 -5.69 8.98
CA GLY A 27 -12.42 -6.92 9.40
C GLY A 27 -13.33 -7.50 8.31
N TYR A 28 -13.84 -8.71 8.55
CA TYR A 28 -14.86 -9.35 7.73
C TYR A 28 -16.20 -9.39 8.46
N LEU A 29 -17.28 -9.15 7.73
CA LEU A 29 -18.64 -9.50 8.17
C LEU A 29 -19.15 -10.62 7.27
N VAL A 30 -19.79 -11.61 7.84
CA VAL A 30 -20.37 -12.74 7.12
C VAL A 30 -21.85 -12.46 6.88
N ILE A 31 -22.30 -12.65 5.65
CA ILE A 31 -23.70 -12.51 5.28
C ILE A 31 -24.23 -13.90 5.00
N GLN A 32 -25.27 -14.32 5.73
CA GLN A 32 -26.05 -15.48 5.32
C GLN A 32 -26.91 -15.07 4.12
N ASP A 33 -26.45 -15.46 2.94
CA ASP A 33 -27.10 -15.27 1.64
C ASP A 33 -28.08 -16.42 1.34
N GLU A 34 -28.96 -16.22 0.36
CA GLU A 34 -30.02 -17.17 0.01
C GLU A 34 -29.48 -18.57 -0.32
N GLU A 35 -28.30 -18.66 -0.97
CA GLU A 35 -27.67 -19.92 -1.36
C GLU A 35 -27.17 -20.74 -0.14
N SER A 36 -26.99 -20.08 1.01
CA SER A 36 -26.56 -20.69 2.27
C SER A 36 -27.72 -21.00 3.24
N GLU A 37 -28.95 -20.61 2.90
CA GLU A 37 -30.11 -20.90 3.73
C GLU A 37 -30.48 -22.39 3.63
N THR A 38 -30.65 -23.04 4.79
CA THR A 38 -31.08 -24.44 4.83
C THR A 38 -32.52 -24.51 5.32
N TYR A 39 -33.25 -25.53 4.87
CA TYR A 39 -34.67 -25.70 5.17
C TYR A 39 -34.93 -27.07 5.83
N SER A 40 -35.98 -27.13 6.63
CA SER A 40 -36.60 -28.33 7.19
C SER A 40 -38.05 -28.42 6.70
N CYS A 41 -38.78 -29.46 7.12
CA CYS A 41 -40.18 -29.68 6.77
C CYS A 41 -40.43 -29.61 5.24
N PHE A 42 -39.67 -30.38 4.46
CA PHE A 42 -39.77 -30.43 2.99
C PHE A 42 -39.60 -29.07 2.27
N GLY A 43 -38.77 -28.17 2.82
CA GLY A 43 -38.51 -26.86 2.22
C GLY A 43 -39.42 -25.74 2.75
N LEU A 44 -40.37 -26.03 3.64
CA LEU A 44 -41.36 -25.06 4.12
C LEU A 44 -40.87 -24.22 5.30
N CYS A 45 -39.88 -24.71 6.07
CA CYS A 45 -39.41 -24.03 7.28
C CYS A 45 -37.92 -23.76 7.21
N LYS A 46 -37.51 -22.48 7.28
CA LYS A 46 -36.08 -22.13 7.36
C LYS A 46 -35.47 -22.70 8.64
N ASN A 47 -34.34 -23.38 8.53
CA ASN A 47 -33.55 -23.79 9.68
C ASN A 47 -32.90 -22.57 10.29
N ARG A 48 -33.21 -22.36 11.57
CA ARG A 48 -32.71 -21.20 12.32
C ARG A 48 -31.57 -21.56 13.28
N THR A 49 -31.17 -22.83 13.35
CA THR A 49 -30.04 -23.24 14.20
C THR A 49 -28.76 -23.30 13.36
N LEU A 50 -27.70 -22.61 13.77
CA LEU A 50 -26.41 -22.72 13.08
C LEU A 50 -25.63 -23.91 13.62
N LYS A 51 -25.01 -24.66 12.71
CA LYS A 51 -24.24 -25.85 13.05
C LYS A 51 -22.73 -25.62 13.05
N ASP A 52 -22.27 -24.62 12.29
CA ASP A 52 -20.86 -24.41 11.99
C ASP A 52 -20.50 -22.91 12.05
N LEU A 53 -19.20 -22.65 12.12
CA LEU A 53 -18.58 -21.32 12.05
C LEU A 53 -18.19 -21.01 10.59
N PRO A 54 -18.06 -19.73 10.19
CA PRO A 54 -18.28 -18.51 10.99
C PRO A 54 -19.75 -18.09 11.08
N PHE A 55 -20.12 -17.36 12.13
CA PHE A 55 -21.50 -16.86 12.31
C PHE A 55 -21.82 -15.65 11.42
N PRO A 56 -23.06 -15.53 10.90
CA PRO A 56 -23.49 -14.40 10.09
C PRO A 56 -23.82 -13.16 10.93
N GLN A 57 -23.46 -11.98 10.42
CA GLN A 57 -23.69 -10.67 11.04
C GLN A 57 -24.92 -9.94 10.52
N ASN A 58 -25.57 -10.45 9.46
CA ASN A 58 -26.89 -10.00 8.98
C ASN A 58 -28.06 -10.62 9.74
N LYS A 59 -27.78 -11.40 10.80
CA LYS A 59 -28.77 -12.02 11.68
C LYS A 59 -28.54 -11.59 13.13
N GLU A 60 -29.61 -11.53 13.90
CA GLU A 60 -29.53 -11.48 15.36
C GLU A 60 -29.36 -12.92 15.88
N LEU A 61 -28.43 -13.14 16.81
CA LEU A 61 -28.10 -14.45 17.34
C LEU A 61 -28.65 -14.60 18.76
N THR A 62 -29.09 -15.80 19.11
CA THR A 62 -29.53 -16.16 20.46
C THR A 62 -28.84 -17.44 20.89
N VAL A 63 -28.05 -17.36 21.96
CA VAL A 63 -27.42 -18.52 22.58
C VAL A 63 -28.48 -19.29 23.37
N GLN A 64 -28.58 -20.59 23.11
CA GLN A 64 -29.53 -21.48 23.77
C GLN A 64 -28.77 -22.57 24.53
N TYR A 65 -29.12 -22.77 25.79
CA TYR A 65 -28.64 -23.92 26.58
C TYR A 65 -29.69 -24.37 27.57
N THR A 66 -29.62 -25.64 27.94
CA THR A 66 -30.54 -26.25 28.92
C THR A 66 -29.75 -26.69 30.14
N THR A 67 -30.28 -26.42 31.33
CA THR A 67 -29.77 -26.97 32.59
C THR A 67 -30.79 -27.94 33.16
N SER A 68 -30.34 -29.14 33.52
CA SER A 68 -31.14 -30.11 34.27
C SER A 68 -30.78 -30.05 35.75
N SER A 69 -31.80 -30.01 36.60
CA SER A 69 -31.67 -30.19 38.05
C SER A 69 -32.75 -31.19 38.49
N GLY A 70 -32.34 -32.42 38.78
CA GLY A 70 -33.27 -33.53 39.03
C GLY A 70 -34.15 -33.82 37.81
N GLU A 71 -35.47 -33.88 38.03
CA GLU A 71 -36.48 -34.13 36.98
C GLU A 71 -36.86 -32.87 36.17
N SER A 72 -36.38 -31.68 36.58
CA SER A 72 -36.70 -30.41 35.93
C SER A 72 -35.61 -29.97 34.95
N SER A 73 -35.99 -29.64 33.71
CA SER A 73 -35.12 -29.03 32.71
C SER A 73 -35.55 -27.60 32.42
N THR A 74 -34.65 -26.63 32.55
CA THR A 74 -34.90 -25.23 32.20
C THR A 74 -34.02 -24.82 31.02
N SER A 75 -34.62 -24.27 29.98
CA SER A 75 -33.93 -23.74 28.81
C SER A 75 -33.78 -22.23 28.91
N TYR A 76 -32.56 -21.75 28.69
CA TYR A 76 -32.19 -20.33 28.71
C TYR A 76 -31.95 -19.83 27.30
N LEU A 77 -32.31 -18.56 27.06
CA LEU A 77 -32.15 -17.87 25.78
C LEU A 77 -31.49 -16.52 26.04
N ASP A 78 -30.27 -16.36 25.54
CA ASP A 78 -29.46 -15.17 25.71
C ASP A 78 -29.13 -14.55 24.34
N PRO A 79 -29.86 -13.48 23.93
CA PRO A 79 -29.56 -12.76 22.71
C PRO A 79 -28.18 -12.11 22.75
N VAL A 80 -27.44 -12.19 21.65
CA VAL A 80 -26.10 -11.64 21.53
C VAL A 80 -25.81 -11.22 20.09
N LEU A 81 -25.05 -10.14 19.92
CA LEU A 81 -24.47 -9.78 18.64
C LEU A 81 -22.98 -10.12 18.67
N LEU A 82 -22.56 -10.97 17.73
CA LEU A 82 -21.18 -11.43 17.60
C LEU A 82 -20.53 -10.76 16.39
N ILE A 83 -19.62 -9.81 16.66
CA ILE A 83 -18.91 -9.05 15.64
C ILE A 83 -17.46 -9.56 15.57
N PRO A 84 -16.97 -10.03 14.41
CA PRO A 84 -15.60 -10.50 14.26
C PRO A 84 -14.57 -9.44 14.69
N VAL A 85 -13.48 -9.87 15.32
CA VAL A 85 -12.43 -8.95 15.80
C VAL A 85 -11.64 -8.35 14.62
N LEU A 86 -11.26 -7.07 14.74
CA LEU A 86 -10.44 -6.38 13.75
C LEU A 86 -9.07 -7.05 13.56
N ASN A 87 -8.53 -6.97 12.36
CA ASN A 87 -7.20 -7.46 11.94
C ASN A 87 -7.03 -8.99 12.03
N GLN A 88 -8.10 -9.73 12.30
CA GLN A 88 -8.08 -11.19 12.42
C GLN A 88 -8.78 -11.86 11.22
N PRO A 89 -8.30 -13.02 10.76
CA PRO A 89 -9.02 -13.83 9.79
C PRO A 89 -10.27 -14.44 10.44
N LEU A 90 -11.26 -14.82 9.64
CA LEU A 90 -12.48 -15.48 10.14
C LEU A 90 -12.17 -16.82 10.83
N SER A 91 -11.08 -17.49 10.45
CA SER A 91 -10.65 -18.78 11.00
C SER A 91 -10.15 -18.68 12.45
N SER A 92 -9.86 -17.47 12.92
CA SER A 92 -9.53 -17.22 14.33
C SER A 92 -10.72 -17.43 15.27
N ASN A 93 -11.95 -17.38 14.73
CA ASN A 93 -13.20 -17.46 15.49
C ASN A 93 -13.27 -16.47 16.68
N LEU A 94 -12.61 -15.31 16.52
CA LEU A 94 -12.59 -14.25 17.53
C LEU A 94 -13.74 -13.27 17.30
N TYR A 95 -14.54 -13.07 18.34
CA TYR A 95 -15.70 -12.18 18.31
C TYR A 95 -15.74 -11.25 19.52
N TYR A 96 -16.22 -10.02 19.29
CA TYR A 96 -16.80 -9.19 20.33
C TYR A 96 -18.24 -9.63 20.55
N ALA A 97 -18.63 -9.80 21.81
CA ALA A 97 -20.02 -10.12 22.18
C ALA A 97 -20.70 -8.86 22.74
N ILE A 98 -21.80 -8.45 22.12
CA ILE A 98 -22.53 -7.23 22.46
C ILE A 98 -23.96 -7.59 22.90
N ASP A 99 -24.47 -6.92 23.93
CA ASP A 99 -25.85 -7.06 24.38
C ASP A 99 -26.80 -6.28 23.45
N PRO A 100 -27.71 -6.93 22.71
CA PRO A 100 -28.67 -6.25 21.84
C PRO A 100 -29.84 -5.60 22.59
N HIS A 101 -30.09 -5.94 23.86
CA HIS A 101 -31.35 -5.64 24.54
C HIS A 101 -31.19 -5.04 25.95
N LYS A 102 -32.34 -4.74 26.58
CA LYS A 102 -32.47 -4.42 28.02
C LYS A 102 -31.67 -3.18 28.47
N LYS A 103 -31.18 -3.20 29.72
CA LYS A 103 -30.52 -2.10 30.39
C LYS A 103 -29.14 -1.78 29.79
N HIS A 104 -28.47 -2.79 29.25
CA HIS A 104 -27.09 -2.76 28.78
C HIS A 104 -26.97 -2.76 27.24
N LYS A 105 -28.06 -2.43 26.53
CA LYS A 105 -28.10 -2.41 25.06
C LYS A 105 -26.93 -1.60 24.45
N GLY A 106 -26.17 -2.27 23.60
CA GLY A 106 -25.00 -1.74 22.90
C GLY A 106 -23.68 -1.89 23.67
N GLU A 107 -23.71 -2.34 24.92
CA GLU A 107 -22.50 -2.59 25.71
C GLU A 107 -21.94 -3.98 25.42
N ALA A 108 -20.62 -4.12 25.57
CA ALA A 108 -19.91 -5.36 25.34
C ALA A 108 -19.86 -6.20 26.61
N PHE A 109 -20.10 -7.50 26.45
CA PHE A 109 -19.84 -8.48 27.48
C PHE A 109 -18.34 -8.54 27.79
N THR A 110 -17.99 -8.66 29.06
CA THR A 110 -16.60 -8.66 29.53
C THR A 110 -16.36 -9.91 30.38
N CYS A 111 -15.20 -10.54 30.21
CA CYS A 111 -14.76 -11.63 31.06
C CYS A 111 -14.64 -11.18 32.51
N SER A 112 -15.02 -12.06 33.43
CA SER A 112 -14.73 -11.91 34.86
C SER A 112 -13.30 -12.34 35.13
N ARG A 113 -12.69 -11.85 36.20
CA ARG A 113 -11.32 -12.18 36.60
C ARG A 113 -11.31 -13.07 37.85
N GLU A 114 -10.13 -13.51 38.26
CA GLU A 114 -9.97 -14.31 39.48
C GLU A 114 -10.53 -13.60 40.73
N GLU A 115 -10.40 -12.26 40.78
CA GLU A 115 -10.94 -11.39 41.83
C GLU A 115 -12.49 -11.38 41.91
N ASP A 116 -13.18 -11.75 40.84
CA ASP A 116 -14.65 -11.80 40.79
C ASP A 116 -15.22 -13.14 41.28
N LYS A 117 -14.36 -14.07 41.72
CA LYS A 117 -14.81 -15.34 42.32
C LYS A 117 -15.38 -15.10 43.70
N THR A 118 -16.63 -15.51 43.87
CA THR A 118 -17.35 -15.45 45.14
C THR A 118 -17.53 -16.85 45.72
N THR A 119 -17.50 -16.97 47.05
CA THR A 119 -17.78 -18.24 47.72
C THR A 119 -19.29 -18.33 47.96
N CYS A 120 -19.94 -19.38 47.45
CA CYS A 120 -21.37 -19.62 47.68
C CYS A 120 -21.59 -21.13 47.91
N CYS A 121 -22.24 -21.49 49.04
CA CYS A 121 -22.71 -22.86 49.34
C CYS A 121 -21.72 -24.00 49.01
N PHE A 122 -20.53 -23.97 49.62
CA PHE A 122 -19.46 -24.98 49.44
C PHE A 122 -18.82 -25.06 48.04
N CYS A 123 -19.13 -24.16 47.11
CA CYS A 123 -18.48 -24.05 45.80
C CYS A 123 -17.95 -22.62 45.51
N ARG A 124 -16.89 -22.53 44.69
CA ARG A 124 -16.39 -21.25 44.17
C ARG A 124 -17.21 -20.88 42.92
N CYS A 125 -18.00 -19.82 43.01
CA CYS A 125 -18.86 -19.33 41.94
C CYS A 125 -18.27 -18.08 41.29
N ILE A 126 -18.09 -18.10 39.98
CA ILE A 126 -17.67 -16.94 39.19
C ILE A 126 -18.89 -16.03 39.01
N LYS A 127 -18.81 -14.79 39.49
CA LYS A 127 -19.87 -13.79 39.31
C LYS A 127 -19.62 -13.01 38.03
N ASP A 128 -20.57 -13.05 37.10
CA ASP A 128 -20.43 -12.35 35.83
C ASP A 128 -20.35 -10.83 36.01
N VAL A 129 -19.33 -10.23 35.39
CA VAL A 129 -19.19 -8.77 35.28
C VAL A 129 -20.30 -8.24 34.35
N LYS A 130 -20.92 -7.12 34.74
CA LYS A 130 -21.92 -6.45 33.91
C LYS A 130 -21.29 -5.94 32.60
N PRO A 131 -22.03 -5.95 31.48
CA PRO A 131 -21.54 -5.35 30.23
C PRO A 131 -21.05 -3.91 30.44
N LYS A 132 -20.05 -3.53 29.65
CA LYS A 132 -19.40 -2.20 29.69
C LYS A 132 -19.29 -1.63 28.28
N PRO A 133 -19.11 -0.30 28.12
CA PRO A 133 -18.74 0.27 26.83
C PRO A 133 -17.59 -0.51 26.20
N LEU A 134 -17.70 -0.79 24.91
CA LEU A 134 -16.70 -1.59 24.21
C LEU A 134 -15.37 -0.83 24.15
N ASP A 135 -14.28 -1.55 24.34
CA ASP A 135 -12.92 -1.15 24.05
C ASP A 135 -12.29 -2.22 23.14
N PRO A 136 -12.06 -1.91 21.85
CA PRO A 136 -11.48 -2.88 20.91
C PRO A 136 -10.13 -3.47 21.36
N GLN A 137 -9.35 -2.74 22.15
CA GLN A 137 -8.05 -3.21 22.64
C GLN A 137 -8.17 -4.06 23.91
N ASN A 138 -9.34 -4.09 24.55
CA ASN A 138 -9.56 -4.85 25.76
C ASN A 138 -9.73 -6.35 25.46
N ILE A 139 -8.67 -7.11 25.72
CA ILE A 139 -8.62 -8.57 25.54
C ILE A 139 -9.69 -9.32 26.33
N TYR A 140 -10.25 -8.75 27.40
CA TYR A 140 -11.32 -9.37 28.19
C TYR A 140 -12.70 -9.27 27.52
N GLN A 141 -12.84 -8.44 26.48
CA GLN A 141 -14.07 -8.29 25.70
C GLN A 141 -14.03 -9.09 24.37
N GLN A 142 -12.95 -9.83 24.14
CA GLN A 142 -12.76 -10.69 22.97
C GLN A 142 -12.89 -12.16 23.38
N PHE A 143 -13.64 -12.92 22.59
CA PHE A 143 -13.95 -14.32 22.86
C PHE A 143 -13.60 -15.19 21.67
N GLU A 144 -12.89 -16.28 21.91
CA GLU A 144 -12.70 -17.36 20.93
C GLU A 144 -13.88 -18.33 21.05
N ILE A 145 -14.63 -18.51 19.97
CA ILE A 145 -15.72 -19.50 19.94
C ILE A 145 -15.21 -20.76 19.29
N VAL A 146 -15.31 -21.89 20.00
CA VAL A 146 -14.87 -23.19 19.49
C VAL A 146 -16.03 -24.18 19.42
N PRO A 147 -16.09 -25.04 18.38
CA PRO A 147 -17.01 -26.16 18.35
C PRO A 147 -16.77 -27.08 19.55
N TYR A 148 -17.87 -27.55 20.15
CA TYR A 148 -17.86 -28.49 21.26
C TYR A 148 -18.49 -29.80 20.81
N PRO A 149 -17.71 -30.88 20.61
CA PRO A 149 -18.25 -32.14 20.12
C PRO A 149 -19.16 -32.78 21.17
N ILE A 150 -20.42 -33.03 20.80
CA ILE A 150 -21.37 -33.83 21.57
C ILE A 150 -21.64 -35.11 20.75
N CYS A 151 -21.66 -36.27 21.40
CA CYS A 151 -21.85 -37.56 20.72
C CYS A 151 -23.09 -37.53 19.79
N GLY A 152 -22.85 -37.52 18.48
CA GLY A 152 -23.88 -37.59 17.45
C GLY A 152 -24.54 -36.26 17.03
N SER A 153 -24.11 -35.11 17.54
CA SER A 153 -24.67 -33.81 17.14
C SER A 153 -23.60 -32.72 16.88
N ASN A 154 -23.73 -32.07 15.72
CA ASN A 154 -22.99 -30.85 15.37
C ASN A 154 -23.82 -29.60 15.76
N GLY A 155 -23.17 -28.44 15.92
CA GLY A 155 -23.84 -27.18 16.30
C GLY A 155 -23.85 -26.85 17.79
N ALA A 156 -22.96 -27.48 18.55
CA ALA A 156 -22.68 -27.16 19.93
C ALA A 156 -21.36 -26.40 20.03
N PHE A 157 -21.29 -25.40 20.91
CA PHE A 157 -20.16 -24.49 21.03
C PHE A 157 -19.79 -24.22 22.49
N VAL A 158 -18.60 -23.64 22.68
CA VAL A 158 -18.15 -23.05 23.94
C VAL A 158 -17.26 -21.84 23.62
N ALA A 159 -17.36 -20.78 24.43
CA ALA A 159 -16.45 -19.64 24.32
C ALA A 159 -15.29 -19.77 25.31
N LYS A 160 -14.10 -19.36 24.87
CA LYS A 160 -12.89 -19.19 25.68
C LYS A 160 -12.51 -17.72 25.76
N SER A 161 -11.88 -17.33 26.85
CA SER A 161 -11.27 -16.01 26.97
C SER A 161 -9.90 -16.02 26.29
N ILE A 162 -9.52 -14.87 25.74
CA ILE A 162 -8.15 -14.62 25.25
C ILE A 162 -7.21 -14.29 26.40
N ALA A 163 -7.73 -13.65 27.46
CA ALA A 163 -6.97 -13.45 28.69
C ALA A 163 -6.86 -14.79 29.43
N SER A 164 -5.65 -15.13 29.87
CA SER A 164 -5.37 -16.39 30.55
C SER A 164 -6.09 -16.53 31.91
N ASP A 165 -6.41 -15.40 32.54
CA ASP A 165 -7.16 -15.28 33.80
C ASP A 165 -8.62 -14.86 33.60
N GLY A 166 -9.08 -14.77 32.34
CA GLY A 166 -10.43 -14.34 31.99
C GLY A 166 -11.43 -15.49 31.97
N PHE A 167 -12.59 -15.27 32.58
CA PHE A 167 -13.74 -16.18 32.55
C PHE A 167 -14.89 -15.55 31.75
N PRO A 168 -15.27 -16.12 30.58
CA PRO A 168 -16.39 -15.59 29.82
C PRO A 168 -17.71 -15.60 30.62
N PRO A 169 -18.69 -14.74 30.25
CA PRO A 169 -20.02 -14.76 30.87
C PRO A 169 -20.64 -16.16 30.88
N THR A 170 -21.49 -16.44 31.86
CA THR A 170 -22.02 -17.79 32.13
C THR A 170 -22.60 -18.45 30.89
N PHE A 171 -23.39 -17.72 30.11
CA PHE A 171 -24.04 -18.24 28.91
C PHE A 171 -23.04 -18.60 27.78
N LEU A 172 -21.87 -17.96 27.73
CA LEU A 172 -20.82 -18.23 26.74
C LEU A 172 -19.80 -19.28 27.22
N ARG A 173 -19.43 -19.30 28.51
CA ARG A 173 -18.44 -20.27 29.03
C ARG A 173 -19.00 -21.68 29.24
N ARG A 174 -20.33 -21.83 29.32
CA ARG A 174 -20.96 -23.15 29.43
C ARG A 174 -20.63 -23.97 28.19
N LYS A 175 -20.42 -25.28 28.38
CA LYS A 175 -20.11 -26.18 27.28
C LYS A 175 -21.40 -26.65 26.61
N GLY A 176 -21.41 -26.66 25.28
CA GLY A 176 -22.46 -27.30 24.49
C GLY A 176 -23.71 -26.46 24.27
N TRP A 177 -23.59 -25.13 24.31
CA TRP A 177 -24.70 -24.27 23.88
C TRP A 177 -24.83 -24.28 22.37
N SER A 178 -26.06 -24.11 21.87
CA SER A 178 -26.37 -23.96 20.45
C SER A 178 -26.74 -22.50 20.15
N ILE A 179 -26.81 -22.15 18.88
CA ILE A 179 -27.12 -20.78 18.45
C ILE A 179 -28.29 -20.75 17.49
N TYR A 180 -29.27 -19.91 17.80
CA TYR A 180 -30.46 -19.67 17.01
C TYR A 180 -30.37 -18.30 16.32
N THR A 181 -30.84 -18.21 15.08
CA THR A 181 -30.82 -16.98 14.29
C THR A 181 -32.22 -16.43 14.08
N LYS A 182 -32.30 -15.11 14.11
CA LYS A 182 -33.46 -14.34 13.71
C LYS A 182 -33.03 -13.28 12.71
N THR A 183 -33.76 -13.13 11.61
CA THR A 183 -33.55 -11.99 10.71
C THR A 183 -34.12 -10.74 11.39
N PRO A 184 -33.32 -9.69 11.62
CA PRO A 184 -33.81 -8.44 12.18
C PRO A 184 -34.50 -7.60 11.10
N ASP A 185 -35.61 -6.94 11.45
CA ASP A 185 -36.36 -6.08 10.52
C ASP A 185 -35.83 -4.64 10.44
N TYR A 186 -34.95 -4.26 11.36
CA TYR A 186 -34.48 -2.88 11.54
C TYR A 186 -33.17 -2.54 10.81
N PHE A 187 -32.53 -3.53 10.17
CA PHE A 187 -31.39 -3.29 9.28
C PHE A 187 -31.21 -4.41 8.26
N LYS A 188 -30.64 -4.08 7.10
CA LYS A 188 -30.25 -5.01 6.05
C LYS A 188 -28.77 -4.80 5.70
N LEU A 189 -27.94 -5.82 5.89
CA LEU A 189 -26.56 -5.81 5.42
C LEU A 189 -26.49 -6.34 3.99
N GLU A 190 -25.85 -5.59 3.11
CA GLU A 190 -25.66 -5.94 1.70
C GLU A 190 -24.19 -6.21 1.39
N GLU A 191 -23.89 -6.61 0.15
CA GLU A 191 -22.50 -6.87 -0.23
C GLU A 191 -21.67 -5.58 -0.29
N ALA A 192 -20.51 -5.60 0.36
CA ALA A 192 -19.49 -4.57 0.39
C ALA A 192 -18.12 -5.24 0.18
N ARG A 193 -17.58 -5.14 -1.04
CA ARG A 193 -16.32 -5.81 -1.43
C ARG A 193 -15.05 -5.08 -0.99
N GLY A 194 -15.18 -3.90 -0.40
CA GLY A 194 -14.06 -3.02 -0.09
C GLY A 194 -13.73 -2.10 -1.26
N LEU A 195 -12.44 -1.89 -1.51
CA LEU A 195 -11.96 -0.98 -2.55
C LEU A 195 -11.84 -1.67 -3.90
N ASP A 196 -12.41 -1.06 -4.95
CA ASP A 196 -12.11 -1.44 -6.33
C ASP A 196 -10.89 -0.65 -6.83
N SER A 197 -9.73 -1.30 -6.80
CA SER A 197 -8.46 -0.68 -7.22
C SER A 197 -8.43 -0.36 -8.71
N LYS A 198 -9.15 -1.11 -9.56
CA LYS A 198 -9.17 -0.87 -11.00
C LYS A 198 -10.02 0.36 -11.31
N LEU A 199 -11.20 0.45 -10.71
CA LEU A 199 -12.10 1.60 -10.87
C LEU A 199 -11.46 2.88 -10.30
N ARG A 200 -10.87 2.81 -9.11
CA ARG A 200 -10.17 3.95 -8.49
C ARG A 200 -9.01 4.50 -9.31
N ALA A 201 -8.33 3.64 -10.08
CA ALA A 201 -7.22 4.02 -10.94
C ALA A 201 -7.64 4.65 -12.28
N GLN A 202 -8.89 4.45 -12.72
CA GLN A 202 -9.36 4.99 -14.00
C GLN A 202 -9.60 6.51 -13.94
N LEU A 203 -9.83 7.06 -12.74
CA LEU A 203 -10.21 8.45 -12.45
C LEU A 203 -11.54 8.87 -13.14
N PRO A 204 -12.37 9.70 -12.48
CA PRO A 204 -13.59 10.20 -13.10
C PRO A 204 -13.30 11.21 -14.21
N ASP A 205 -14.23 11.40 -15.15
CA ASP A 205 -14.18 12.54 -16.07
C ASP A 205 -14.46 13.85 -15.31
N ILE A 206 -13.84 14.95 -15.75
CA ILE A 206 -13.94 16.27 -15.09
C ILE A 206 -15.39 16.74 -14.93
N ASN A 207 -16.27 16.40 -15.88
CA ASN A 207 -17.69 16.80 -15.89
C ASN A 207 -18.65 15.70 -15.41
N SER A 208 -18.14 14.59 -14.86
CA SER A 208 -18.98 13.46 -14.44
C SER A 208 -19.47 13.59 -12.99
N SER A 209 -20.55 12.87 -12.68
CA SER A 209 -21.03 12.72 -11.30
C SER A 209 -20.02 11.93 -10.46
N PRO A 210 -19.98 12.12 -9.13
CA PRO A 210 -19.08 11.37 -8.25
C PRO A 210 -19.21 9.85 -8.43
N ILE A 211 -18.08 9.15 -8.53
CA ILE A 211 -18.04 7.70 -8.74
C ILE A 211 -17.68 7.03 -7.41
N VAL A 212 -18.49 6.06 -6.97
CA VAL A 212 -18.18 5.24 -5.78
C VAL A 212 -17.17 4.17 -6.15
N VAL A 213 -15.97 4.25 -5.56
CA VAL A 213 -14.85 3.34 -5.82
C VAL A 213 -14.57 2.37 -4.68
N GLY A 214 -15.24 2.54 -3.54
CA GLY A 214 -15.13 1.62 -2.41
C GLY A 214 -16.35 1.64 -1.50
N LYS A 215 -16.65 0.48 -0.91
CA LYS A 215 -17.76 0.29 0.03
C LYS A 215 -17.36 -0.62 1.18
N TRP A 216 -17.63 -0.19 2.41
CA TRP A 216 -17.39 -0.91 3.66
C TRP A 216 -18.55 -0.69 4.64
N TYR A 217 -18.60 -1.50 5.71
CA TYR A 217 -19.43 -1.25 6.87
C TYR A 217 -18.62 -0.93 8.12
N CYS A 218 -19.14 -0.05 8.95
CA CYS A 218 -18.60 0.32 10.25
C CYS A 218 -19.63 -0.02 11.33
N PRO A 219 -19.38 -1.04 12.17
CA PRO A 219 -20.25 -1.30 13.32
C PRO A 219 -20.40 -0.08 14.23
N PHE A 220 -21.57 0.09 14.84
CA PHE A 220 -21.90 1.24 15.67
C PHE A 220 -20.85 1.53 16.76
N MET A 221 -20.17 0.51 17.28
CA MET A 221 -19.17 0.61 18.34
C MET A 221 -17.94 1.49 17.99
N PHE A 222 -17.71 1.77 16.71
CA PHE A 222 -16.65 2.64 16.22
C PHE A 222 -17.11 4.05 15.88
N VAL A 223 -18.41 4.32 15.95
CA VAL A 223 -19.05 5.61 15.67
C VAL A 223 -19.71 6.10 16.96
N LYS A 224 -19.63 7.39 17.26
CA LYS A 224 -20.31 7.99 18.41
C LYS A 224 -21.33 9.01 17.92
N GLU A 225 -22.60 8.64 17.99
CA GLU A 225 -23.72 9.45 17.50
C GLU A 225 -24.85 9.46 18.54
N GLY A 226 -24.78 10.40 19.49
CA GLY A 226 -25.76 10.49 20.57
C GLY A 226 -25.57 9.42 21.65
N THR A 227 -26.67 8.94 22.25
CA THR A 227 -26.62 7.91 23.28
C THR A 227 -26.50 6.52 22.66
N LEU A 228 -25.76 5.61 23.30
CA LEU A 228 -25.51 4.25 22.80
C LEU A 228 -26.81 3.49 22.47
N LYS A 229 -27.84 3.64 23.31
CA LYS A 229 -29.12 2.94 23.14
C LYS A 229 -29.88 3.42 21.91
N ASP A 230 -29.92 4.73 21.71
CA ASP A 230 -30.58 5.34 20.55
C ASP A 230 -29.81 5.03 19.27
N GLN A 231 -28.48 5.05 19.34
CA GLN A 231 -27.60 4.75 18.23
C GLN A 231 -27.81 3.32 17.71
N VAL A 232 -27.77 2.32 18.59
CA VAL A 232 -27.99 0.91 18.19
C VAL A 232 -29.40 0.70 17.64
N LYS A 233 -30.39 1.44 18.14
CA LYS A 233 -31.77 1.39 17.60
C LYS A 233 -31.86 2.01 16.21
N ARG A 234 -31.12 3.08 15.94
CA ARG A 234 -31.12 3.78 14.65
C ARG A 234 -30.28 3.07 13.59
N SER A 235 -29.07 2.66 13.94
CA SER A 235 -28.10 2.10 13.00
C SER A 235 -27.11 1.19 13.72
N MET A 236 -27.30 -0.13 13.59
CA MET A 236 -26.37 -1.13 14.11
C MET A 236 -25.03 -1.13 13.36
N TYR A 237 -25.11 -0.89 12.05
CA TYR A 237 -23.96 -0.69 11.18
C TYR A 237 -24.10 0.67 10.50
N TYR A 238 -23.00 1.20 9.99
CA TYR A 238 -22.98 2.38 9.14
C TYR A 238 -22.32 1.99 7.83
N GLU A 239 -22.87 2.45 6.72
CA GLU A 239 -22.25 2.29 5.42
C GLU A 239 -21.17 3.37 5.26
N MET A 240 -19.97 2.95 4.87
CA MET A 240 -18.88 3.86 4.50
C MET A 240 -18.60 3.68 3.01
N THR A 241 -18.81 4.73 2.21
CA THR A 241 -18.45 4.74 0.79
C THR A 241 -17.28 5.68 0.54
N LEU A 242 -16.42 5.34 -0.43
CA LEU A 242 -15.39 6.23 -0.94
C LEU A 242 -15.77 6.67 -2.36
N GLU A 243 -15.90 7.97 -2.55
CA GLU A 243 -16.28 8.60 -3.81
C GLU A 243 -15.12 9.41 -4.39
N GLN A 244 -14.94 9.37 -5.71
CA GLN A 244 -14.00 10.22 -6.44
C GLN A 244 -14.76 11.28 -7.24
N ARG A 245 -14.25 12.51 -7.22
CA ARG A 245 -14.72 13.59 -8.09
C ARG A 245 -13.61 14.61 -8.35
N TRP A 246 -13.76 15.39 -9.42
CA TRP A 246 -12.96 16.58 -9.64
C TRP A 246 -13.62 17.79 -8.99
N GLU A 247 -12.85 18.57 -8.25
CA GLU A 247 -13.30 19.83 -7.66
C GLU A 247 -12.50 20.98 -8.26
N GLN A 248 -13.20 21.98 -8.79
CA GLN A 248 -12.56 23.15 -9.35
C GLN A 248 -12.04 24.05 -8.23
N VAL A 249 -10.74 24.29 -8.20
CA VAL A 249 -10.06 25.08 -7.16
C VAL A 249 -9.62 26.46 -7.67
N PHE A 250 -9.53 26.64 -8.99
CA PHE A 250 -9.21 27.91 -9.62
C PHE A 250 -9.90 28.03 -10.97
N ALA A 251 -10.31 29.23 -11.34
CA ALA A 251 -10.85 29.54 -12.65
C ALA A 251 -10.41 30.94 -13.08
N CYS A 252 -9.99 31.12 -14.33
CA CYS A 252 -9.76 32.44 -14.91
C CYS A 252 -10.15 32.49 -16.39
N LYS A 253 -10.50 33.68 -16.87
CA LYS A 253 -10.75 33.95 -18.28
C LYS A 253 -9.62 34.77 -18.87
N ASN A 254 -9.32 34.55 -20.15
CA ASN A 254 -8.23 35.25 -20.81
C ASN A 254 -8.63 36.66 -21.25
N ILE A 255 -8.58 37.61 -20.32
CA ILE A 255 -8.94 39.00 -20.59
C ILE A 255 -7.75 39.77 -21.20
N ASN A 256 -6.51 39.38 -20.85
CA ASN A 256 -5.30 40.15 -21.12
C ASN A 256 -4.44 39.59 -22.28
N ARG A 257 -4.92 38.56 -23.00
CA ARG A 257 -4.18 37.85 -24.08
C ARG A 257 -2.78 37.40 -23.64
N THR A 258 -2.65 36.96 -22.39
CA THR A 258 -1.38 36.42 -21.89
C THR A 258 -1.29 34.93 -22.21
N ASN A 259 -0.11 34.46 -22.57
CA ASN A 259 0.11 33.03 -22.86
C ASN A 259 0.30 32.18 -21.60
N SER A 260 0.30 32.82 -20.43
CA SER A 260 0.50 32.18 -19.13
C SER A 260 -0.59 32.54 -18.12
N VAL A 261 -0.85 31.60 -17.22
CA VAL A 261 -1.77 31.70 -16.09
C VAL A 261 -1.00 31.46 -14.81
N ALA A 262 -0.96 32.46 -13.93
CA ALA A 262 -0.47 32.31 -12.57
C ALA A 262 -1.59 31.83 -11.65
N ILE A 263 -1.40 30.68 -11.02
CA ILE A 263 -2.30 30.06 -10.05
C ILE A 263 -1.69 30.31 -8.68
N ASP A 264 -2.36 31.13 -7.86
CA ASP A 264 -2.05 31.31 -6.44
C ASP A 264 -3.30 31.00 -5.61
N VAL A 265 -3.40 29.77 -5.10
CA VAL A 265 -4.57 29.30 -4.32
C VAL A 265 -4.13 28.57 -3.06
N LEU A 266 -4.79 28.88 -1.95
CA LEU A 266 -4.66 28.16 -0.68
C LEU A 266 -5.76 27.09 -0.59
N ILE A 267 -5.36 25.82 -0.44
CA ILE A 267 -6.28 24.67 -0.40
C ILE A 267 -6.16 23.95 0.93
N GLU A 268 -7.28 23.61 1.54
CA GLU A 268 -7.30 22.69 2.70
C GLU A 268 -7.19 21.23 2.23
N LYS A 269 -6.25 20.48 2.81
CA LYS A 269 -5.99 19.07 2.46
C LYS A 269 -7.12 18.13 2.86
N GLU A 270 -7.79 18.49 3.96
CA GLU A 270 -8.80 17.70 4.64
C GLU A 270 -9.97 18.60 4.99
N GLU A 271 -11.18 18.23 4.57
CA GLU A 271 -12.40 18.94 4.94
C GLU A 271 -13.44 17.95 5.44
N VAL A 272 -14.04 18.25 6.59
CA VAL A 272 -15.07 17.40 7.18
C VAL A 272 -16.38 18.14 7.19
N PHE A 273 -17.47 17.44 6.87
CA PHE A 273 -18.82 17.96 6.90
C PHE A 273 -19.71 17.11 7.81
N VAL A 274 -20.43 17.74 8.74
CA VAL A 274 -21.41 17.10 9.62
C VAL A 274 -22.72 17.86 9.46
N GLY A 275 -23.80 17.15 9.11
CA GLY A 275 -25.10 17.79 8.82
C GLY A 275 -25.07 18.77 7.64
N GLY A 276 -24.17 18.55 6.67
CA GLY A 276 -24.00 19.43 5.50
C GLY A 276 -23.11 20.66 5.75
N ASN A 277 -22.77 20.96 7.00
CA ASN A 277 -21.93 22.10 7.36
C ASN A 277 -20.50 21.67 7.64
N LYS A 278 -19.53 22.52 7.28
CA LYS A 278 -18.11 22.30 7.58
C LYS A 278 -17.91 22.17 9.10
N ALA A 279 -17.34 21.05 9.51
CA ALA A 279 -17.09 20.72 10.89
C ALA A 279 -15.70 21.19 11.31
N SER A 280 -15.55 21.48 12.60
CA SER A 280 -14.28 21.75 13.27
C SER A 280 -13.85 20.51 14.06
N TRP A 281 -12.56 20.17 13.99
CA TRP A 281 -11.96 19.07 14.73
C TRP A 281 -10.45 19.29 14.95
N ASN A 282 -9.90 18.67 15.98
CA ASN A 282 -8.47 18.68 16.28
C ASN A 282 -7.99 17.26 16.60
N ASP A 283 -7.01 16.79 15.85
CA ASP A 283 -6.36 15.47 16.00
C ASP A 283 -5.71 15.31 17.39
N LYS A 284 -5.48 16.40 18.14
CA LYS A 284 -4.95 16.39 19.51
C LYS A 284 -6.04 16.27 20.59
N ASN A 285 -7.31 16.53 20.25
CA ASN A 285 -8.44 16.47 21.17
C ASN A 285 -9.09 15.07 21.15
N VAL A 286 -8.28 14.05 21.39
CA VAL A 286 -8.74 12.66 21.45
C VAL A 286 -9.18 12.34 22.87
N VAL A 287 -10.48 12.08 23.05
CA VAL A 287 -11.05 11.68 24.35
C VAL A 287 -11.51 10.23 24.23
N HIS A 288 -10.89 9.33 25.01
CA HIS A 288 -11.13 7.88 24.94
C HIS A 288 -10.98 7.29 23.52
N GLU A 289 -9.92 7.67 22.80
CA GLU A 289 -9.62 7.19 21.43
C GLU A 289 -10.68 7.55 20.37
N VAL A 290 -11.56 8.52 20.67
CA VAL A 290 -12.57 9.04 19.73
C VAL A 290 -12.19 10.46 19.31
N ILE A 291 -12.17 10.68 17.99
CA ILE A 291 -12.01 11.99 17.36
C ILE A 291 -13.41 12.55 17.12
N SER A 292 -13.73 13.66 17.77
CA SER A 292 -15.03 14.34 17.65
C SER A 292 -14.99 15.43 16.59
N PHE A 293 -16.02 15.45 15.74
CA PHE A 293 -16.23 16.44 14.69
C PHE A 293 -17.50 17.23 15.02
N THR A 294 -17.37 18.55 15.13
CA THR A 294 -18.45 19.43 15.57
C THR A 294 -18.77 20.49 14.53
N SER A 295 -20.04 20.61 14.15
CA SER A 295 -20.55 21.67 13.28
C SER A 295 -21.74 22.39 13.94
N ASN A 296 -22.01 23.62 13.52
CA ASN A 296 -23.19 24.35 13.95
C ASN A 296 -24.32 24.10 12.94
N GLY A 297 -25.47 23.63 13.40
CA GLY A 297 -26.64 23.43 12.57
C GLY A 297 -27.34 24.75 12.20
N PRO A 298 -28.25 24.74 11.21
CA PRO A 298 -28.96 25.94 10.73
C PRO A 298 -29.77 26.68 11.82
N GLY A 299 -30.16 25.97 12.90
CA GLY A 299 -30.89 26.54 14.04
C GLY A 299 -30.04 26.84 15.27
N GLY A 300 -28.71 26.95 15.15
CA GLY A 300 -27.80 27.23 16.27
C GLY A 300 -27.50 26.03 17.19
N GLY A 301 -28.14 24.88 16.98
CA GLY A 301 -27.84 23.64 17.69
C GLY A 301 -26.52 23.04 17.22
N GLN A 302 -25.63 22.67 18.15
CA GLN A 302 -24.37 22.01 17.85
C GLN A 302 -24.60 20.54 17.47
N MET A 303 -24.12 20.14 16.29
CA MET A 303 -24.11 18.74 15.84
C MET A 303 -22.72 18.16 16.08
N SER A 304 -22.63 16.98 16.68
CA SER A 304 -21.36 16.29 16.90
C SER A 304 -21.43 14.82 16.48
N VAL A 305 -20.38 14.36 15.83
CA VAL A 305 -20.16 12.95 15.46
C VAL A 305 -18.76 12.59 15.88
N GLY A 306 -18.60 11.44 16.54
CA GLY A 306 -17.29 10.91 16.88
C GLY A 306 -16.94 9.69 16.02
N LEU A 307 -15.68 9.60 15.57
CA LEU A 307 -15.12 8.38 15.00
C LEU A 307 -14.01 7.87 15.90
N ARG A 308 -14.02 6.58 16.19
CA ARG A 308 -12.86 5.96 16.82
C ARG A 308 -11.63 6.03 15.92
N GLN A 309 -10.47 6.10 16.56
CA GLN A 309 -9.18 6.26 15.90
C GLN A 309 -8.92 5.19 14.84
N GLU A 310 -9.39 3.95 15.03
CA GLU A 310 -9.22 2.84 14.10
C GLU A 310 -9.85 3.12 12.73
N ILE A 311 -11.02 3.79 12.69
CA ILE A 311 -11.66 4.20 11.43
C ILE A 311 -10.83 5.28 10.76
N VAL A 312 -10.41 6.32 11.50
CA VAL A 312 -9.68 7.46 10.92
C VAL A 312 -8.29 7.02 10.41
N GLN A 313 -7.59 6.18 11.16
CA GLN A 313 -6.33 5.56 10.71
C GLN A 313 -6.52 4.75 9.43
N ARG A 314 -7.63 4.00 9.33
CA ARG A 314 -7.95 3.26 8.11
C ARG A 314 -8.19 4.21 6.93
N MET A 315 -8.98 5.27 7.12
CA MET A 315 -9.23 6.26 6.06
C MET A 315 -7.93 6.88 5.57
N LYS A 316 -7.08 7.37 6.48
CA LYS A 316 -5.79 7.96 6.14
C LYS A 316 -4.87 6.96 5.43
N TRP A 317 -4.81 5.71 5.89
CA TRP A 317 -4.03 4.66 5.22
C TRP A 317 -4.48 4.40 3.77
N GLU A 318 -5.81 4.37 3.51
CA GLU A 318 -6.35 4.21 2.16
C GLU A 318 -6.04 5.40 1.24
N GLN A 319 -5.92 6.59 1.80
CA GLN A 319 -5.57 7.81 1.07
C GLN A 319 -4.07 7.89 0.80
N GLU A 320 -3.24 7.63 1.81
CA GLU A 320 -1.77 7.67 1.70
C GLU A 320 -1.24 6.66 0.70
N ARG A 321 -1.78 5.43 0.68
CA ARG A 321 -1.41 4.42 -0.32
C ARG A 321 -1.79 4.80 -1.75
N PHE A 322 -2.71 5.73 -1.94
CA PHE A 322 -3.11 6.26 -3.25
C PHE A 322 -2.36 7.54 -3.63
N GLY A 323 -1.48 8.03 -2.75
CA GLY A 323 -0.62 9.18 -3.01
C GLY A 323 -1.07 10.46 -2.31
N TRP A 324 -2.08 10.40 -1.44
CA TRP A 324 -2.41 11.55 -0.58
C TRP A 324 -1.31 11.80 0.44
N VAL A 325 -0.87 13.05 0.58
CA VAL A 325 0.21 13.44 1.48
C VAL A 325 -0.34 14.12 2.73
N GLY A 326 -0.36 13.38 3.84
CA GLY A 326 -0.66 13.89 5.17
C GLY A 326 0.46 14.78 5.74
N GLY A 327 0.14 15.54 6.80
CA GLY A 327 1.10 16.39 7.52
C GLY A 327 0.45 17.26 8.58
N GLU A 328 1.25 17.94 9.41
CA GLU A 328 0.73 18.85 10.45
C GLU A 328 0.07 20.10 9.85
N GLU A 329 0.57 20.55 8.69
CA GLU A 329 -0.02 21.67 7.95
C GLU A 329 -1.25 21.21 7.17
N ARG A 330 -2.42 21.72 7.57
CA ARG A 330 -3.73 21.43 6.98
C ARG A 330 -4.01 22.19 5.69
N GLN A 331 -3.26 23.24 5.41
CA GLN A 331 -3.40 24.08 4.22
C GLN A 331 -2.14 23.95 3.36
N VAL A 332 -2.33 23.97 2.04
CA VAL A 332 -1.26 23.99 1.05
C VAL A 332 -1.46 25.20 0.16
N LYS A 333 -0.40 25.96 -0.04
CA LYS A 333 -0.36 27.02 -1.04
C LYS A 333 0.09 26.42 -2.37
N ILE A 334 -0.77 26.42 -3.37
CA ILE A 334 -0.42 26.11 -4.75
C ILE A 334 -0.01 27.43 -5.41
N ASN A 335 1.27 27.55 -5.72
CA ASN A 335 1.81 28.64 -6.52
C ASN A 335 2.45 28.03 -7.78
N LYS A 336 1.75 28.12 -8.92
CA LYS A 336 2.19 27.53 -10.19
C LYS A 336 1.90 28.50 -11.33
N VAL A 337 2.79 28.57 -12.31
CA VAL A 337 2.54 29.26 -13.58
C VAL A 337 2.38 28.18 -14.65
N GLU A 338 1.25 28.19 -15.34
CA GLU A 338 0.99 27.31 -16.49
C GLU A 338 1.09 28.12 -17.78
N GLU A 339 1.81 27.59 -18.76
CA GLU A 339 1.96 28.20 -20.09
C GLU A 339 1.21 27.38 -21.13
N CYS A 340 0.41 28.05 -21.95
CA CYS A 340 -0.26 27.41 -23.09
C CYS A 340 0.77 27.18 -24.21
N LYS A 341 1.13 25.93 -24.47
CA LYS A 341 2.15 25.55 -25.48
C LYS A 341 1.57 25.27 -26.87
N ASP A 342 0.25 25.20 -27.00
CA ASP A 342 -0.44 24.92 -28.26
C ASP A 342 -0.81 26.22 -28.99
N PHE A 343 -0.77 26.17 -30.33
CA PHE A 343 -1.02 27.31 -31.23
C PHE A 343 -2.50 27.74 -31.21
N GLY A 344 -2.91 28.53 -30.20
CA GLY A 344 -4.23 29.16 -30.13
C GLY A 344 -4.43 30.04 -28.89
N GLU A 345 -5.17 31.14 -29.02
CA GLU A 345 -5.63 31.95 -27.88
C GLU A 345 -6.60 31.12 -27.01
N TRP A 346 -6.27 30.88 -25.74
CA TRP A 346 -7.17 30.20 -24.79
C TRP A 346 -8.22 31.20 -24.27
N ASN A 347 -9.44 30.75 -23.98
CA ASN A 347 -10.54 31.62 -23.52
C ASN A 347 -10.84 31.47 -22.03
N GLU A 348 -10.86 30.24 -21.53
CA GLU A 348 -11.15 29.91 -20.13
C GLU A 348 -10.17 28.85 -19.63
N PHE A 349 -9.71 29.02 -18.39
CA PHE A 349 -8.82 28.09 -17.70
C PHE A 349 -9.46 27.68 -16.38
N GLY A 350 -9.43 26.38 -16.10
CA GLY A 350 -9.89 25.80 -14.83
C GLY A 350 -8.83 24.87 -14.26
N CYS A 351 -8.44 25.07 -13.00
CA CYS A 351 -7.63 24.12 -12.26
C CYS A 351 -8.55 23.25 -11.41
N TYR A 352 -8.39 21.93 -11.54
CA TYR A 352 -9.17 20.94 -10.80
C TYR A 352 -8.25 20.10 -9.95
N VAL A 353 -8.73 19.71 -8.77
CA VAL A 353 -8.05 18.79 -7.86
C VAL A 353 -8.94 17.57 -7.68
N LEU A 354 -8.32 16.39 -7.67
CA LEU A 354 -9.02 15.15 -7.37
C LEU A 354 -9.36 15.15 -5.88
N VAL A 355 -10.64 14.98 -5.57
CA VAL A 355 -11.16 14.87 -4.21
C VAL A 355 -11.69 13.47 -4.00
N GLU A 356 -11.19 12.81 -2.98
CA GLU A 356 -11.72 11.55 -2.50
C GLU A 356 -12.52 11.77 -1.23
N ARG A 357 -13.83 11.55 -1.30
CA ARG A 357 -14.79 11.81 -0.23
C ARG A 357 -15.22 10.49 0.38
N PHE A 358 -14.99 10.33 1.68
CA PHE A 358 -15.62 9.27 2.45
C PHE A 358 -16.98 9.74 2.96
N ASN A 359 -18.05 9.00 2.65
CA ASN A 359 -19.38 9.26 3.17
C ASN A 359 -19.78 8.17 4.17
N LEU A 360 -20.08 8.58 5.40
CA LEU A 360 -20.64 7.72 6.43
C LEU A 360 -22.17 7.88 6.46
N LYS A 361 -22.89 6.83 6.13
CA LYS A 361 -24.36 6.79 6.08
C LYS A 361 -24.91 5.83 7.12
N ARG A 362 -26.09 6.15 7.66
CA ARG A 362 -26.88 5.21 8.48
C ARG A 362 -27.48 4.13 7.57
N MET A 363 -28.00 3.06 8.16
CA MET A 363 -28.65 1.98 7.41
C MET A 363 -29.94 2.40 6.69
N ASP A 364 -30.56 3.52 7.10
CA ASP A 364 -31.69 4.13 6.39
C ASP A 364 -31.28 5.01 5.18
N GLY A 365 -29.98 5.10 4.89
CA GLY A 365 -29.41 5.88 3.80
C GLY A 365 -29.10 7.33 4.14
N SER A 366 -29.48 7.82 5.33
CA SER A 366 -29.21 9.21 5.73
C SER A 366 -27.71 9.45 6.00
N LEU A 367 -27.20 10.58 5.50
CA LEU A 367 -25.80 10.97 5.67
C LEU A 367 -25.55 11.45 7.10
N VAL A 368 -24.49 10.94 7.72
CA VAL A 368 -24.03 11.33 9.05
C VAL A 368 -22.90 12.35 8.92
N MET A 369 -21.91 12.03 8.09
CA MET A 369 -20.66 12.76 7.95
C MET A 369 -20.07 12.51 6.56
N ALA A 370 -19.41 13.53 6.00
CA ALA A 370 -18.53 13.41 4.85
C ALA A 370 -17.12 13.88 5.21
N TYR A 371 -16.09 13.22 4.68
CA TYR A 371 -14.68 13.54 4.92
C TYR A 371 -13.94 13.56 3.58
N ASP A 372 -13.51 14.74 3.16
CA ASP A 372 -12.85 15.00 1.90
C ASP A 372 -11.34 15.04 2.06
N PHE A 373 -10.66 14.32 1.17
CA PHE A 373 -9.21 14.33 1.02
C PHE A 373 -8.88 14.91 -0.36
N LYS A 374 -8.20 16.06 -0.39
CA LYS A 374 -7.83 16.75 -1.64
C LYS A 374 -6.42 16.33 -2.06
N HIS A 375 -6.29 15.76 -3.24
CA HIS A 375 -5.03 15.27 -3.82
C HIS A 375 -4.35 16.38 -4.64
N TYR A 376 -3.71 17.32 -3.96
CA TYR A 376 -3.00 18.46 -4.57
C TYR A 376 -1.65 18.08 -5.19
N SER A 377 -1.07 16.98 -4.72
CA SER A 377 0.05 16.30 -5.36
C SER A 377 -0.49 14.94 -5.75
N LEU A 378 -0.79 14.72 -7.03
CA LEU A 378 -0.60 13.38 -7.58
C LEU A 378 0.91 13.13 -7.53
N SER A 379 1.46 12.89 -6.33
CA SER A 379 2.73 12.19 -6.23
C SER A 379 2.38 10.82 -6.76
N LEU A 380 2.54 10.67 -8.08
CA LEU A 380 2.46 9.41 -8.78
C LEU A 380 3.17 8.42 -7.85
N HIS A 381 2.49 7.38 -7.39
CA HIS A 381 3.24 6.23 -6.92
C HIS A 381 3.93 5.66 -8.15
N PRO A 382 5.20 5.25 -8.03
CA PRO A 382 5.88 4.74 -9.20
C PRO A 382 5.13 3.49 -9.64
N GLU A 383 4.73 3.47 -10.92
CA GLU A 383 3.73 2.53 -11.43
C GLU A 383 4.24 1.11 -11.26
N GLY A 384 3.64 0.24 -10.44
CA GLY A 384 4.04 -1.17 -10.26
C GLY A 384 5.03 -1.44 -9.10
N PRO A 385 5.26 -2.71 -8.72
CA PRO A 385 6.06 -3.07 -7.56
C PRO A 385 7.54 -2.70 -7.73
N ASN A 386 8.24 -2.56 -6.60
CA ASN A 386 9.67 -2.34 -6.48
C ASN A 386 10.19 -1.15 -7.29
N SER A 387 9.40 -0.07 -7.29
CA SER A 387 9.68 1.11 -8.09
C SER A 387 9.89 2.32 -7.20
N GLY A 388 10.58 3.34 -7.73
CA GLY A 388 10.97 4.52 -6.98
C GLY A 388 11.25 5.67 -7.94
N TYR A 389 11.24 6.89 -7.41
CA TYR A 389 11.62 8.07 -8.16
C TYR A 389 13.06 8.46 -7.86
N LEU A 390 13.79 8.82 -8.90
CA LEU A 390 15.02 9.59 -8.78
C LEU A 390 14.72 11.02 -9.21
N VAL A 391 15.21 11.98 -8.45
CA VAL A 391 15.05 13.40 -8.66
C VAL A 391 16.27 13.90 -9.42
N ILE A 392 16.04 14.64 -10.49
CA ILE A 392 17.10 15.33 -11.22
C ILE A 392 16.91 16.84 -11.02
N GLN A 393 18.00 17.53 -10.70
CA GLN A 393 18.02 18.99 -10.72
C GLN A 393 18.30 19.42 -12.16
N ASP A 394 17.32 20.05 -12.80
CA ASP A 394 17.45 20.68 -14.12
C ASP A 394 18.16 22.04 -14.04
N LYS A 395 18.30 22.72 -15.18
CA LYS A 395 18.94 24.05 -15.24
C LYS A 395 18.04 25.16 -14.68
N GLU A 396 16.73 24.99 -14.74
CA GLU A 396 15.74 26.00 -14.34
C GLU A 396 15.58 26.08 -12.81
N SER A 397 15.84 24.98 -12.12
CA SER A 397 15.85 24.85 -10.65
C SER A 397 17.19 25.22 -9.98
N GLU A 398 18.17 25.74 -10.74
CA GLU A 398 19.44 26.19 -10.17
C GLU A 398 19.30 27.60 -9.60
N THR A 399 19.58 27.76 -8.31
CA THR A 399 19.51 29.06 -7.64
C THR A 399 20.85 29.80 -7.71
N TYR A 400 20.79 31.13 -7.87
CA TYR A 400 21.96 32.01 -7.93
C TYR A 400 21.90 33.05 -6.81
N SER A 401 23.04 33.37 -6.21
CA SER A 401 23.24 34.50 -5.30
C SER A 401 23.92 35.67 -6.01
N CYS A 402 23.91 36.83 -5.35
CA CYS A 402 24.57 38.06 -5.79
C CYS A 402 24.21 38.43 -7.25
N PHE A 403 22.93 38.71 -7.51
CA PHE A 403 22.43 39.17 -8.82
C PHE A 403 22.75 38.22 -10.00
N GLY A 404 22.78 36.91 -9.75
CA GLY A 404 23.03 35.91 -10.81
C GLY A 404 24.51 35.56 -11.03
N LEU A 405 25.43 36.16 -10.27
CA LEU A 405 26.87 36.02 -10.49
C LEU A 405 27.46 34.73 -9.89
N PHE A 406 26.88 34.22 -8.80
CA PHE A 406 27.40 33.03 -8.12
C PHE A 406 26.31 31.98 -7.96
N LYS A 407 26.62 30.76 -8.37
CA LYS A 407 25.70 29.63 -8.21
C LYS A 407 25.61 29.22 -6.74
N ASN A 408 24.40 29.12 -6.21
CA ASN A 408 24.20 28.58 -4.87
C ASN A 408 24.42 27.08 -4.90
N HIS A 409 25.38 26.63 -4.10
CA HIS A 409 25.71 25.22 -3.96
C HIS A 409 25.00 24.56 -2.78
N THR A 410 24.13 25.27 -2.07
CA THR A 410 23.43 24.75 -0.89
C THR A 410 21.97 24.47 -1.22
N LEU A 411 21.49 23.27 -0.92
CA LEU A 411 20.08 22.92 -1.02
C LEU A 411 19.40 23.17 0.31
N ASN A 412 18.25 23.83 0.25
CA ASN A 412 17.42 24.17 1.41
C ASN A 412 16.08 23.41 1.43
N ASP A 413 15.75 22.72 0.34
CA ASP A 413 14.46 22.06 0.14
C ASP A 413 14.63 20.57 -0.20
N LEU A 414 13.58 19.80 0.08
CA LEU A 414 13.41 18.40 -0.31
C LEU A 414 12.52 18.32 -1.55
N PRO A 415 12.62 17.25 -2.37
CA PRO A 415 13.54 16.11 -2.26
C PRO A 415 14.94 16.38 -2.83
N PHE A 416 15.94 15.58 -2.45
CA PHE A 416 17.32 15.78 -2.91
C PHE A 416 17.58 15.19 -4.30
N PRO A 417 18.36 15.87 -5.16
CA PRO A 417 18.68 15.39 -6.50
C PRO A 417 19.75 14.29 -6.50
N GLN A 418 19.55 13.27 -7.32
CA GLN A 418 20.48 12.15 -7.52
C GLN A 418 21.47 12.39 -8.68
N ASN A 419 21.26 13.43 -9.50
CA ASN A 419 22.21 13.84 -10.54
C ASN A 419 23.33 14.77 -10.03
N LYS A 420 23.43 14.98 -8.72
CA LYS A 420 24.46 15.79 -8.06
C LYS A 420 25.22 14.94 -7.01
N GLU A 421 26.48 15.26 -6.77
CA GLU A 421 27.22 14.78 -5.60
C GLU A 421 26.80 15.60 -4.38
N LEU A 422 26.39 14.93 -3.30
CA LEU A 422 25.88 15.57 -2.09
C LEU A 422 26.90 15.49 -0.96
N SER A 423 27.02 16.55 -0.17
CA SER A 423 27.81 16.58 1.06
C SER A 423 27.02 17.26 2.17
N VAL A 424 26.84 16.56 3.29
CA VAL A 424 26.21 17.11 4.49
C VAL A 424 27.19 18.08 5.15
N GLN A 425 26.75 19.32 5.31
CA GLN A 425 27.49 20.41 5.94
C GLN A 425 26.90 20.72 7.31
N TYR A 426 27.74 20.75 8.36
CA TYR A 426 27.33 21.19 9.69
C TYR A 426 28.48 21.85 10.44
N ALA A 427 28.14 22.75 11.37
CA ALA A 427 29.11 23.41 12.25
C ALA A 427 29.47 22.51 13.45
N GLY A 428 30.76 22.25 13.63
CA GLY A 428 31.37 21.66 14.82
C GLY A 428 32.09 22.71 15.66
N VAL A 429 32.28 22.43 16.94
CA VAL A 429 33.16 23.22 17.82
C VAL A 429 34.54 22.55 17.77
N GLY A 430 35.52 23.22 17.17
CA GLY A 430 36.91 22.74 17.15
C GLY A 430 37.57 22.88 18.52
N MET A 431 38.71 22.20 18.73
CA MET A 431 39.46 22.23 20.00
C MET A 431 39.86 23.63 20.49
N ASN A 432 39.82 24.65 19.63
CA ASN A 432 40.24 26.03 19.92
C ASN A 432 39.08 27.05 19.93
N ASN A 433 37.83 26.62 20.16
CA ASN A 433 36.61 27.47 20.07
C ASN A 433 36.35 28.12 18.69
N ALA A 434 37.09 27.72 17.65
CA ALA A 434 36.78 28.09 16.26
C ALA A 434 35.65 27.20 15.71
N THR A 435 34.71 27.78 14.97
CA THR A 435 33.66 27.06 14.25
C THR A 435 34.26 26.31 13.06
N GLU A 436 34.36 24.99 13.18
CA GLU A 436 34.87 24.14 12.10
C GLU A 436 33.70 23.57 11.29
N ILE A 437 33.67 23.83 9.99
CA ILE A 437 32.63 23.33 9.09
C ILE A 437 33.02 21.91 8.66
N SER A 438 32.29 20.92 9.15
CA SER A 438 32.43 19.53 8.72
C SER A 438 31.65 19.27 7.43
N LEU A 439 32.28 18.59 6.47
CA LEU A 439 31.68 18.16 5.21
C LEU A 439 31.75 16.64 5.08
N ASN A 440 30.59 15.97 5.08
CA ASN A 440 30.48 14.53 4.97
C ASN A 440 29.82 14.15 3.64
N PRO A 441 30.55 13.56 2.68
CA PRO A 441 29.97 13.16 1.40
C PRO A 441 29.00 11.99 1.59
N VAL A 442 27.82 12.08 1.00
CA VAL A 442 26.77 11.06 1.13
C VAL A 442 26.04 10.89 -0.20
N LEU A 443 25.66 9.65 -0.51
CA LEU A 443 24.73 9.34 -1.59
C LEU A 443 23.36 9.01 -0.97
N LEU A 444 22.35 9.82 -1.30
CA LEU A 444 20.98 9.66 -0.82
C LEU A 444 20.11 9.08 -1.94
N ILE A 445 19.64 7.85 -1.76
CA ILE A 445 18.76 7.15 -2.70
C ILE A 445 17.38 7.01 -2.05
N PRO A 446 16.30 7.50 -2.68
CA PRO A 446 14.94 7.32 -2.17
C PRO A 446 14.58 5.85 -1.98
N VAL A 447 13.84 5.55 -0.92
CA VAL A 447 13.41 4.17 -0.60
C VAL A 447 12.38 3.69 -1.64
N LEU A 448 12.52 2.45 -2.13
CA LEU A 448 11.56 1.84 -3.07
C LEU A 448 10.17 1.74 -2.46
N ASN A 449 9.14 1.80 -3.31
CA ASN A 449 7.73 1.71 -2.95
C ASN A 449 7.26 2.78 -1.95
N GLN A 450 8.02 3.87 -1.84
CA GLN A 450 7.69 5.03 -1.02
C GLN A 450 7.56 6.26 -1.94
N PRO A 451 6.56 7.14 -1.71
CA PRO A 451 6.46 8.38 -2.46
C PRO A 451 7.61 9.32 -2.07
N LEU A 452 7.99 10.24 -2.96
CA LEU A 452 9.04 11.23 -2.66
C LEU A 452 8.73 12.08 -1.42
N SER A 453 7.44 12.32 -1.16
CA SER A 453 6.95 13.04 0.02
C SER A 453 7.24 12.34 1.35
N SER A 454 7.52 11.03 1.34
CA SER A 454 7.93 10.29 2.54
C SER A 454 9.25 10.80 3.11
N ASN A 455 10.09 11.41 2.26
CA ASN A 455 11.45 11.85 2.57
C ASN A 455 12.31 10.72 3.18
N LEU A 456 12.06 9.48 2.75
CA LEU A 456 12.80 8.30 3.14
C LEU A 456 13.94 8.04 2.18
N TYR A 457 15.16 7.92 2.72
CA TYR A 457 16.37 7.70 1.95
C TYR A 457 17.23 6.59 2.55
N TYR A 458 17.86 5.80 1.68
CA TYR A 458 19.09 5.10 2.01
C TYR A 458 20.26 6.08 1.94
N ALA A 459 21.10 6.07 2.96
CA ALA A 459 22.32 6.86 2.99
C ALA A 459 23.53 5.96 2.79
N ILE A 460 24.33 6.25 1.75
CA ILE A 460 25.45 5.41 1.33
C ILE A 460 26.74 6.23 1.33
N GLU A 461 27.84 5.59 1.72
CA GLU A 461 29.18 6.17 1.63
C GLU A 461 29.71 6.17 0.19
N PRO A 462 29.92 7.34 -0.46
CA PRO A 462 30.39 7.38 -1.85
C PRO A 462 31.92 7.22 -1.97
N HIS A 463 32.66 7.40 -0.87
CA HIS A 463 34.13 7.40 -0.84
C HIS A 463 34.70 6.65 0.38
N GLY A 464 36.03 6.52 0.44
CA GLY A 464 36.73 6.00 1.62
C GLY A 464 36.76 4.47 1.74
N LYS A 465 37.15 3.99 2.94
CA LYS A 465 37.36 2.56 3.22
C LYS A 465 36.06 1.76 3.09
N HIS A 466 34.92 2.39 3.36
CA HIS A 466 33.61 1.77 3.33
C HIS A 466 32.76 2.20 2.12
N LYS A 467 33.39 2.71 1.06
CA LYS A 467 32.72 3.04 -0.22
C LYS A 467 31.72 1.96 -0.67
N GLY A 468 30.49 2.39 -0.95
CA GLY A 468 29.38 1.55 -1.38
C GLY A 468 28.56 0.92 -0.26
N LYS A 469 28.95 1.10 1.01
CA LYS A 469 28.20 0.60 2.17
C LYS A 469 27.17 1.62 2.65
N ALA A 470 26.08 1.13 3.21
CA ALA A 470 25.05 1.97 3.81
C ALA A 470 25.44 2.37 5.23
N PHE A 471 25.18 3.62 5.57
CA PHE A 471 25.11 4.05 6.95
C PHE A 471 24.01 3.27 7.68
N THR A 472 24.23 2.96 8.95
CA THR A 472 23.29 2.18 9.75
C THR A 472 23.08 2.89 11.08
N CYS A 473 21.84 2.91 11.55
CA CYS A 473 21.49 3.40 12.87
C CYS A 473 22.19 2.57 13.95
N SER A 474 22.65 3.25 14.98
CA SER A 474 23.14 2.63 16.21
C SER A 474 21.94 2.24 17.07
N LYS A 475 22.08 1.26 17.95
CA LYS A 475 21.02 0.79 18.85
C LYS A 475 21.28 1.27 20.27
N GLU A 476 20.32 1.01 21.16
CA GLU A 476 20.46 1.34 22.59
C GLU A 476 21.71 0.70 23.23
N GLU A 477 22.08 -0.50 22.79
CA GLU A 477 23.29 -1.24 23.22
C GLU A 477 24.62 -0.56 22.81
N ASP A 478 24.61 0.31 21.80
CA ASP A 478 25.79 1.04 21.31
C ASP A 478 26.06 2.34 22.11
N LYS A 479 25.26 2.63 23.14
CA LYS A 479 25.48 3.79 24.02
C LYS A 479 26.72 3.57 24.87
N ALA A 480 27.65 4.52 24.78
CA ALA A 480 28.84 4.55 25.61
C ALA A 480 28.74 5.65 26.68
N THR A 481 29.42 5.42 27.80
CA THR A 481 29.56 6.40 28.87
C THR A 481 31.03 6.83 28.93
N CYS A 482 31.30 8.13 28.93
CA CYS A 482 32.64 8.67 29.23
C CYS A 482 32.51 9.81 30.23
N CYS A 483 33.34 9.75 31.29
CA CYS A 483 33.61 10.64 32.43
C CYS A 483 32.50 11.54 32.97
N PHE A 484 31.66 12.21 32.17
CA PHE A 484 30.46 12.95 32.61
C PHE A 484 29.30 13.01 31.58
N CYS A 485 29.34 12.24 30.48
CA CYS A 485 28.31 12.25 29.43
C CYS A 485 28.00 10.85 28.87
N ARG A 486 26.70 10.56 28.64
CA ARG A 486 26.24 9.45 27.81
C ARG A 486 26.16 9.89 26.35
N PHE A 487 26.77 9.13 25.44
CA PHE A 487 26.69 9.41 24.01
C PHE A 487 26.55 8.13 23.20
N VAL A 488 25.88 8.24 22.04
CA VAL A 488 25.70 7.14 21.10
C VAL A 488 26.94 7.03 20.23
N ARG A 489 27.58 5.85 20.17
CA ARG A 489 28.68 5.59 19.24
C ARG A 489 28.12 5.18 17.88
N ASP A 490 28.59 5.83 16.82
CA ASP A 490 28.17 5.49 15.47
C ASP A 490 28.70 4.10 15.08
N VAL A 491 27.79 3.22 14.64
CA VAL A 491 28.13 1.89 14.11
C VAL A 491 28.77 2.02 12.73
N LYS A 492 29.76 1.17 12.45
CA LYS A 492 30.38 1.09 11.11
C LYS A 492 29.35 0.71 10.06
N SER A 493 29.45 1.36 8.90
CA SER A 493 28.62 1.07 7.73
C SER A 493 28.70 -0.40 7.30
N LYS A 494 27.55 -0.91 6.86
CA LYS A 494 27.32 -2.32 6.50
C LYS A 494 26.94 -2.45 5.01
N PRO A 495 27.07 -3.64 4.40
CA PRO A 495 26.52 -3.89 3.08
C PRO A 495 25.06 -3.44 2.99
N VAL A 496 24.68 -2.89 1.84
CA VAL A 496 23.33 -2.34 1.64
C VAL A 496 22.30 -3.46 1.60
N ASP A 497 21.32 -3.34 2.48
CA ASP A 497 20.17 -4.21 2.61
C ASP A 497 18.89 -3.35 2.53
N PRO A 498 18.16 -3.38 1.40
CA PRO A 498 16.92 -2.61 1.21
C PRO A 498 15.86 -2.87 2.28
N HIS A 499 15.80 -4.09 2.83
CA HIS A 499 14.80 -4.48 3.82
C HIS A 499 15.19 -4.08 5.26
N ASN A 500 16.42 -3.59 5.46
CA ASN A 500 16.90 -3.22 6.78
C ASN A 500 16.43 -1.81 7.18
N ILE A 501 15.44 -1.76 8.07
CA ILE A 501 14.87 -0.52 8.61
C ILE A 501 15.90 0.38 9.33
N TYR A 502 17.03 -0.16 9.81
CA TYR A 502 18.10 0.62 10.42
C TYR A 502 18.99 1.33 9.40
N GLN A 503 18.89 0.99 8.11
CA GLN A 503 19.61 1.67 7.01
C GLN A 503 18.75 2.72 6.29
N GLN A 504 17.48 2.88 6.71
CA GLN A 504 16.54 3.85 6.16
C GLN A 504 16.40 5.04 7.10
N PHE A 505 16.44 6.25 6.54
CA PHE A 505 16.41 7.51 7.28
C PHE A 505 15.30 8.40 6.75
N LYS A 506 14.49 8.97 7.64
CA LYS A 506 13.56 10.04 7.31
C LYS A 506 14.25 11.38 7.47
N ILE A 507 14.25 12.22 6.44
CA ILE A 507 14.85 13.54 6.50
C ILE A 507 13.74 14.58 6.67
N VAL A 508 13.88 15.42 7.70
CA VAL A 508 12.87 16.40 8.10
C VAL A 508 13.47 17.81 8.00
N PRO A 509 12.77 18.78 7.37
CA PRO A 509 13.17 20.18 7.42
C PRO A 509 13.17 20.71 8.85
N HIS A 510 14.19 21.50 9.19
CA HIS A 510 14.35 22.13 10.49
C HIS A 510 14.53 23.64 10.30
N THR A 511 13.55 24.41 10.75
CA THR A 511 13.53 25.88 10.61
C THR A 511 13.73 26.54 11.97
N VAL A 512 14.75 27.40 12.09
CA VAL A 512 14.95 28.24 13.29
C VAL A 512 14.71 29.71 12.93
N MET A 513 13.75 30.33 13.62
CA MET A 513 13.45 31.77 13.55
C MET A 513 13.29 32.34 12.12
N LYS A 514 12.61 31.61 11.22
CA LYS A 514 12.22 32.04 9.85
C LYS A 514 13.36 32.48 8.90
N ILE A 515 14.64 32.41 9.30
CA ILE A 515 15.78 32.92 8.52
C ILE A 515 16.81 31.82 8.18
N THR A 516 16.90 30.74 8.96
CA THR A 516 17.83 29.63 8.68
C THR A 516 17.08 28.31 8.50
N SER A 517 17.19 27.74 7.30
CA SER A 517 16.68 26.42 6.94
C SER A 517 17.82 25.40 6.98
N GLY A 518 17.60 24.29 7.67
CA GLY A 518 18.47 23.12 7.65
C GLY A 518 17.63 21.85 7.77
N PHE A 519 18.27 20.73 8.03
CA PHE A 519 17.62 19.43 8.11
C PHE A 519 17.99 18.71 9.41
N PHE A 520 17.21 17.67 9.71
CA PHE A 520 17.46 16.70 10.76
C PHE A 520 17.03 15.33 10.26
N GLY A 521 17.79 14.28 10.59
CA GLY A 521 17.49 12.90 10.22
C GLY A 521 16.92 12.10 11.38
N GLU A 522 15.87 11.35 11.12
CA GLU A 522 15.21 10.42 12.04
C GLU A 522 15.42 8.96 11.59
N SER A 523 15.47 8.05 12.55
CA SER A 523 15.45 6.61 12.26
C SER A 523 14.02 6.13 12.08
N ILE A 524 13.82 5.15 11.21
CA ILE A 524 12.56 4.43 11.08
C ILE A 524 12.42 3.36 12.17
N ALA A 525 13.53 2.81 12.64
CA ALA A 525 13.53 1.89 13.76
C ALA A 525 13.29 2.66 15.06
N ARG A 526 12.36 2.17 15.90
CA ARG A 526 11.98 2.83 17.16
C ARG A 526 13.14 2.96 18.15
N ASP A 527 14.10 2.03 18.10
CA ASP A 527 15.31 1.99 18.93
C ASP A 527 16.57 2.44 18.18
N GLY A 528 16.42 2.96 16.96
CA GLY A 528 17.51 3.36 16.10
C GLY A 528 17.95 4.81 16.29
N PHE A 529 19.25 5.03 16.40
CA PHE A 529 19.88 6.35 16.44
C PHE A 529 20.65 6.60 15.14
N PRO A 530 20.27 7.60 14.32
CA PRO A 530 20.99 7.92 13.09
C PRO A 530 22.45 8.32 13.34
N PRO A 531 23.33 8.18 12.32
CA PRO A 531 24.71 8.67 12.38
C PRO A 531 24.79 10.10 12.87
N TYR A 532 25.89 10.45 13.53
CA TYR A 532 26.05 11.72 14.24
C TYR A 532 25.70 12.95 13.39
N PHE A 533 26.16 12.96 12.15
CA PHE A 533 25.93 14.06 11.21
C PHE A 533 24.46 14.21 10.80
N PHE A 534 23.66 13.14 10.81
CA PHE A 534 22.22 13.21 10.52
C PHE A 534 21.37 13.56 11.75
N ARG A 535 21.73 13.05 12.94
CA ARG A 535 21.01 13.35 14.19
C ARG A 535 21.31 14.74 14.77
N ARG A 536 22.17 15.54 14.13
CA ARG A 536 22.31 16.96 14.48
C ARG A 536 21.18 17.75 13.84
N LYS A 537 20.70 18.78 14.52
CA LYS A 537 19.70 19.70 13.97
C LYS A 537 20.38 20.81 13.17
N GLY A 538 19.82 21.13 12.01
CA GLY A 538 20.24 22.28 11.21
C GLY A 538 21.46 22.03 10.32
N TRP A 539 21.73 20.80 9.91
CA TRP A 539 22.71 20.55 8.84
C TRP A 539 22.12 20.91 7.48
N SER A 540 22.95 21.29 6.50
CA SER A 540 22.52 21.60 5.12
C SER A 540 23.22 20.69 4.12
N ILE A 541 22.75 20.66 2.87
CA ILE A 541 23.40 19.88 1.81
C ILE A 541 24.13 20.83 0.88
N ARG A 542 25.42 20.56 0.67
CA ARG A 542 26.20 21.15 -0.42
C ARG A 542 26.21 20.21 -1.61
N THR A 543 25.93 20.74 -2.80
CA THR A 543 25.91 20.00 -4.06
C THR A 543 27.10 20.35 -4.94
N LYS A 544 27.52 19.35 -5.71
CA LYS A 544 28.52 19.49 -6.76
C LYS A 544 28.09 18.72 -7.99
N THR A 545 28.35 19.26 -9.18
CA THR A 545 28.10 18.52 -10.42
C THR A 545 29.11 17.38 -10.56
N PRO A 546 28.66 16.12 -10.68
CA PRO A 546 29.55 14.98 -10.88
C PRO A 546 30.28 15.08 -12.21
N LYS A 547 31.53 14.60 -12.26
CA LYS A 547 32.32 14.52 -13.50
C LYS A 547 32.21 13.16 -14.20
N HIS A 548 31.74 12.13 -13.50
CA HIS A 548 31.89 10.73 -13.92
C HIS A 548 30.58 10.07 -14.36
N PHE A 549 29.45 10.74 -14.23
CA PHE A 549 28.16 10.24 -14.70
C PHE A 549 27.19 11.41 -14.95
N LYS A 550 26.20 11.18 -15.80
CA LYS A 550 25.10 12.10 -16.07
C LYS A 550 23.79 11.31 -16.02
N LEU A 551 22.85 11.76 -15.19
CA LEU A 551 21.49 11.24 -15.20
C LEU A 551 20.62 12.21 -15.99
N ASP A 552 20.04 11.71 -17.07
CA ASP A 552 19.06 12.41 -17.89
C ASP A 552 17.64 11.90 -17.60
N GLU A 553 16.61 12.59 -18.09
CA GLU A 553 15.22 12.23 -17.86
C GLU A 553 14.92 10.77 -18.26
N ALA A 554 14.25 10.04 -17.36
CA ALA A 554 13.79 8.68 -17.58
C ALA A 554 12.33 8.58 -17.12
N ARG A 555 11.40 8.58 -18.08
CA ARG A 555 9.94 8.60 -17.83
C ARG A 555 9.36 7.21 -17.51
N GLY A 556 10.17 6.17 -17.44
CA GLY A 556 9.71 4.79 -17.31
C GLY A 556 9.22 4.24 -18.65
N LEU A 557 8.09 3.52 -18.62
CA LEU A 557 7.53 2.87 -19.80
C LEU A 557 6.63 3.82 -20.61
N ASN A 558 6.81 3.86 -21.92
CA ASN A 558 5.87 4.49 -22.84
C ASN A 558 4.86 3.46 -23.37
N SER A 559 3.74 3.30 -22.68
CA SER A 559 2.70 2.31 -23.03
C SER A 559 2.10 2.52 -24.43
N LYS A 560 1.99 3.78 -24.89
CA LYS A 560 1.49 4.09 -26.23
C LYS A 560 2.46 3.59 -27.31
N LEU A 561 3.75 3.86 -27.14
CA LEU A 561 4.79 3.40 -28.07
C LEU A 561 4.93 1.88 -28.06
N ARG A 562 4.91 1.25 -26.87
CA ARG A 562 4.96 -0.22 -26.70
C ARG A 562 3.82 -0.95 -27.42
N ALA A 563 2.63 -0.34 -27.47
CA ALA A 563 1.46 -0.91 -28.13
C ALA A 563 1.50 -0.83 -29.66
N GLN A 564 2.27 0.09 -30.24
CA GLN A 564 2.36 0.26 -31.70
C GLN A 564 3.13 -0.87 -32.39
N LEU A 565 4.01 -1.55 -31.65
CA LEU A 565 4.94 -2.59 -32.11
C LEU A 565 5.96 -2.07 -33.16
N PRO A 566 7.20 -2.58 -33.16
CA PRO A 566 8.22 -2.17 -34.12
C PRO A 566 7.95 -2.69 -35.54
N ASP A 567 8.60 -2.03 -36.50
CA ASP A 567 8.86 -2.59 -37.83
C ASP A 567 9.88 -3.73 -37.73
N ILE A 568 9.83 -4.65 -38.69
CA ILE A 568 10.61 -5.91 -38.63
C ILE A 568 12.12 -5.67 -38.63
N ASN A 569 12.59 -4.61 -39.28
CA ASN A 569 14.02 -4.30 -39.41
C ASN A 569 14.53 -3.27 -38.38
N SER A 570 13.64 -2.71 -37.56
CA SER A 570 13.97 -1.53 -36.74
C SER A 570 13.57 -1.74 -35.28
N PRO A 571 14.53 -2.06 -34.39
CA PRO A 571 14.24 -2.13 -32.96
C PRO A 571 13.86 -0.75 -32.42
N ILE A 572 12.93 -0.71 -31.47
CA ILE A 572 12.50 0.54 -30.82
C ILE A 572 12.67 0.45 -29.31
N VAL A 573 13.16 1.52 -28.68
CA VAL A 573 13.23 1.60 -27.22
C VAL A 573 11.93 2.19 -26.69
N VAL A 574 11.21 1.40 -25.89
CA VAL A 574 9.87 1.73 -25.38
C VAL A 574 9.86 2.10 -23.90
N GLY A 575 10.96 1.87 -23.20
CA GLY A 575 11.08 2.24 -21.79
C GLY A 575 12.51 2.53 -21.36
N LYS A 576 12.65 3.43 -20.38
CA LYS A 576 13.94 3.81 -19.79
C LYS A 576 13.81 4.02 -18.29
N TRP A 577 14.71 3.41 -17.52
CA TRP A 577 14.84 3.53 -16.06
C TRP A 577 16.31 3.61 -15.64
N TYR A 578 16.55 3.98 -14.38
CA TYR A 578 17.86 3.81 -13.76
C TYR A 578 17.78 2.85 -12.58
N CYS A 579 18.76 1.96 -12.49
CA CYS A 579 18.94 1.03 -11.40
C CYS A 579 20.14 1.47 -10.55
N PRO A 580 19.93 1.90 -9.29
CA PRO A 580 21.05 2.19 -8.41
C PRO A 580 21.93 0.94 -8.18
N PHE A 581 23.23 1.13 -8.02
CA PHE A 581 24.20 0.03 -7.91
C PHE A 581 23.86 -0.98 -6.80
N MET A 582 23.12 -0.58 -5.76
CA MET A 582 22.76 -1.45 -4.63
C MET A 582 21.92 -2.67 -5.04
N PHE A 583 21.23 -2.60 -6.19
CA PHE A 583 20.39 -3.66 -6.75
C PHE A 583 21.10 -4.51 -7.82
N VAL A 584 22.32 -4.14 -8.20
CA VAL A 584 23.15 -4.87 -9.17
C VAL A 584 24.39 -5.39 -8.44
N ARG A 585 24.88 -6.58 -8.80
CA ARG A 585 26.14 -7.13 -8.29
C ARG A 585 27.07 -7.42 -9.45
N GLU A 586 28.11 -6.62 -9.54
CA GLU A 586 29.09 -6.69 -10.64
C GLU A 586 30.52 -6.63 -10.07
N GLY A 587 31.06 -7.80 -9.70
CA GLY A 587 32.39 -7.90 -9.10
C GLY A 587 32.46 -7.32 -7.68
N LYS A 588 33.61 -6.73 -7.32
CA LYS A 588 33.82 -6.15 -5.99
C LYS A 588 33.10 -4.80 -5.86
N LEU A 589 32.40 -4.61 -4.74
CA LEU A 589 31.58 -3.43 -4.46
C LEU A 589 32.29 -2.08 -4.71
N LYS A 590 33.54 -1.93 -4.26
CA LYS A 590 34.30 -0.68 -4.46
C LYS A 590 34.55 -0.37 -5.93
N ASP A 591 34.86 -1.40 -6.72
CA ASP A 591 35.13 -1.29 -8.14
C ASP A 591 33.83 -1.01 -8.89
N GLN A 592 32.73 -1.67 -8.50
CA GLN A 592 31.39 -1.44 -9.04
C GLN A 592 30.97 0.03 -8.88
N VAL A 593 31.00 0.57 -7.66
CA VAL A 593 30.60 1.95 -7.37
C VAL A 593 31.55 2.96 -8.05
N LYS A 594 32.81 2.59 -8.31
CA LYS A 594 33.74 3.41 -9.09
C LYS A 594 33.37 3.42 -10.59
N LYS A 595 32.94 2.30 -11.13
CA LYS A 595 32.54 2.16 -12.54
C LYS A 595 31.17 2.78 -12.80
N SER A 596 30.18 2.48 -11.96
CA SER A 596 28.79 2.87 -12.17
C SER A 596 28.05 2.95 -10.83
N MET A 597 27.65 4.16 -10.41
CA MET A 597 26.77 4.35 -9.24
C MET A 597 25.29 4.09 -9.58
N TYR A 598 24.93 4.35 -10.82
CA TYR A 598 23.64 3.99 -11.41
C TYR A 598 23.89 3.15 -12.64
N TYR A 599 22.90 2.40 -13.07
CA TYR A 599 22.90 1.67 -14.33
C TYR A 599 21.69 2.14 -15.12
N GLU A 600 21.82 2.28 -16.42
CA GLU A 600 20.70 2.56 -17.30
C GLU A 600 20.04 1.25 -17.69
N MET A 601 18.72 1.15 -17.49
CA MET A 601 17.92 0.03 -17.97
C MET A 601 17.00 0.53 -19.07
N THR A 602 17.07 -0.09 -20.25
CA THR A 602 16.16 0.21 -21.36
C THR A 602 15.39 -1.04 -21.77
N LEU A 603 14.10 -0.88 -22.09
CA LEU A 603 13.29 -1.93 -22.70
C LEU A 603 13.21 -1.68 -24.21
N GLU A 604 13.72 -2.62 -24.99
CA GLU A 604 13.75 -2.58 -26.45
C GLU A 604 12.80 -3.63 -27.02
N GLN A 605 11.96 -3.27 -28.00
CA GLN A 605 11.14 -4.20 -28.76
C GLN A 605 11.78 -4.45 -30.12
N ARG A 606 11.80 -5.72 -30.55
CA ARG A 606 12.23 -6.11 -31.89
C ARG A 606 11.54 -7.39 -32.35
N TRP A 607 11.62 -7.66 -33.65
CA TRP A 607 11.22 -8.94 -34.23
C TRP A 607 12.44 -9.83 -34.39
N GLU A 608 12.35 -11.07 -33.90
CA GLU A 608 13.39 -12.08 -34.05
C GLU A 608 12.87 -13.22 -34.92
N GLN A 609 13.62 -13.58 -35.97
CA GLN A 609 13.25 -14.67 -36.86
C GLN A 609 13.46 -16.00 -36.14
N VAL A 610 12.39 -16.79 -36.02
CA VAL A 610 12.39 -18.10 -35.34
C VAL A 610 12.27 -19.27 -36.31
N PHE A 611 11.77 -19.02 -37.52
CA PHE A 611 11.68 -20.02 -38.57
C PHE A 611 11.79 -19.37 -39.95
N ALA A 612 12.45 -20.07 -40.87
CA ALA A 612 12.57 -19.66 -42.25
C ALA A 612 12.49 -20.89 -43.18
N CYS A 613 11.81 -20.77 -44.31
CA CYS A 613 11.85 -21.81 -45.34
C CYS A 613 11.75 -21.21 -46.75
N LYS A 614 12.27 -21.94 -47.72
CA LYS A 614 12.12 -21.62 -49.15
C LYS A 614 11.03 -22.48 -49.78
N ASN A 615 10.44 -21.99 -50.86
CA ASN A 615 9.33 -22.67 -51.49
C ASN A 615 9.74 -24.00 -52.12
N ASN A 616 9.04 -25.08 -51.75
CA ASN A 616 9.19 -26.43 -52.29
C ASN A 616 7.96 -26.85 -53.13
N GLN A 617 7.34 -25.91 -53.85
CA GLN A 617 6.13 -26.09 -54.67
C GLN A 617 4.84 -26.37 -53.84
N THR A 618 4.83 -26.03 -52.56
CA THR A 618 3.65 -26.19 -51.69
C THR A 618 2.98 -24.86 -51.39
N LYS A 619 1.64 -24.87 -51.29
CA LYS A 619 0.85 -23.69 -50.91
C LYS A 619 0.72 -23.50 -49.38
N SER A 620 1.34 -24.38 -48.59
CA SER A 620 1.33 -24.30 -47.13
C SER A 620 2.71 -24.59 -46.54
N VAL A 621 3.00 -23.94 -45.41
CA VAL A 621 4.22 -24.09 -44.63
C VAL A 621 3.85 -24.60 -43.23
N VAL A 622 4.50 -25.67 -42.80
CA VAL A 622 4.41 -26.16 -41.42
C VAL A 622 5.59 -25.58 -40.64
N ILE A 623 5.28 -24.81 -39.60
CA ILE A 623 6.24 -24.23 -38.67
C ILE A 623 6.37 -25.20 -37.50
N ASP A 624 7.51 -25.88 -37.39
CA ASP A 624 7.90 -26.63 -36.19
C ASP A 624 9.15 -25.97 -35.59
N ALA A 625 8.98 -25.20 -34.52
CA ALA A 625 10.06 -24.47 -33.88
C ALA A 625 10.00 -24.61 -32.35
N LEU A 626 11.16 -24.80 -31.73
CA LEU A 626 11.33 -24.81 -30.28
C LEU A 626 11.92 -23.46 -29.83
N ILE A 627 11.16 -22.69 -29.06
CA ILE A 627 11.52 -21.32 -28.67
C ILE A 627 11.77 -21.27 -27.17
N GLU A 628 12.94 -20.78 -26.75
CA GLU A 628 13.20 -20.41 -25.37
C GLU A 628 12.51 -19.07 -25.04
N LYS A 629 11.60 -19.09 -24.06
CA LYS A 629 10.82 -17.90 -23.66
C LYS A 629 11.66 -16.80 -23.02
N GLU A 630 12.76 -17.20 -22.37
CA GLU A 630 13.64 -16.34 -21.60
C GLU A 630 15.09 -16.64 -21.96
N GLU A 631 15.83 -15.63 -22.42
CA GLU A 631 17.27 -15.74 -22.68
C GLU A 631 18.02 -14.58 -22.04
N VAL A 632 19.18 -14.87 -21.43
CA VAL A 632 20.01 -13.85 -20.79
C VAL A 632 21.40 -13.87 -21.38
N PHE A 633 21.94 -12.70 -21.69
CA PHE A 633 23.26 -12.52 -22.28
C PHE A 633 24.11 -11.59 -21.42
N ILE A 634 25.28 -12.05 -20.96
CA ILE A 634 26.24 -11.20 -20.25
C ILE A 634 27.17 -10.53 -21.27
N GLY A 635 27.31 -9.20 -21.17
CA GLY A 635 28.04 -8.39 -22.15
C GLY A 635 27.39 -8.37 -23.54
N GLY A 636 26.10 -8.74 -23.65
CA GLY A 636 25.33 -8.72 -24.90
C GLY A 636 25.51 -9.90 -25.85
N ILE A 637 26.54 -10.73 -25.65
CA ILE A 637 26.90 -11.81 -26.59
C ILE A 637 26.89 -13.17 -25.90
N ASN A 638 27.27 -13.24 -24.62
CA ASN A 638 27.49 -14.51 -23.94
C ASN A 638 26.22 -15.03 -23.26
N LYS A 639 25.55 -16.02 -23.85
CA LYS A 639 24.35 -16.65 -23.28
C LYS A 639 24.63 -17.25 -21.90
N ALA A 640 23.99 -16.72 -20.87
CA ALA A 640 24.20 -17.06 -19.47
C ALA A 640 23.30 -18.22 -19.01
N THR A 641 23.80 -18.98 -18.04
CA THR A 641 23.05 -20.01 -17.32
C THR A 641 22.63 -19.48 -15.96
N TRP A 642 21.37 -19.73 -15.58
CA TRP A 642 20.80 -19.23 -14.34
C TRP A 642 19.57 -20.06 -13.91
N ASN A 643 19.29 -20.07 -12.61
CA ASN A 643 18.15 -20.75 -12.02
C ASN A 643 17.44 -19.80 -11.04
N GLU A 644 16.13 -19.61 -11.23
CA GLU A 644 15.28 -18.77 -10.36
C GLU A 644 15.30 -19.21 -8.91
N LYS A 645 15.45 -20.51 -8.65
CA LYS A 645 15.45 -21.07 -7.29
C LYS A 645 16.79 -20.91 -6.58
N ASN A 646 17.85 -20.58 -7.32
CA ASN A 646 19.20 -20.42 -6.76
C ASN A 646 19.42 -18.96 -6.35
N VAL A 647 18.61 -18.50 -5.39
CA VAL A 647 18.73 -17.16 -4.79
C VAL A 647 19.70 -17.24 -3.62
N VAL A 648 20.76 -16.44 -3.66
CA VAL A 648 21.72 -16.29 -2.55
C VAL A 648 21.75 -14.81 -2.17
N ASP A 649 21.51 -14.50 -0.90
CA ASP A 649 21.41 -13.13 -0.38
C ASP A 649 20.40 -12.26 -1.17
N GLU A 650 19.24 -12.82 -1.55
CA GLU A 650 18.20 -12.16 -2.35
C GLU A 650 18.66 -11.73 -3.76
N VAL A 651 19.78 -12.27 -4.24
CA VAL A 651 20.33 -12.00 -5.57
C VAL A 651 20.21 -13.22 -6.46
N ILE A 652 19.68 -13.02 -7.66
CA ILE A 652 19.66 -13.99 -8.74
C ILE A 652 20.94 -13.81 -9.56
N TRP A 653 21.74 -14.86 -9.64
CA TRP A 653 23.03 -14.86 -10.34
C TRP A 653 22.89 -15.41 -11.76
N PHE A 654 23.35 -14.62 -12.72
CA PHE A 654 23.52 -15.02 -14.12
C PHE A 654 25.00 -15.29 -14.35
N THR A 655 25.33 -16.49 -14.82
CA THR A 655 26.73 -16.93 -14.93
C THR A 655 27.05 -17.46 -16.32
N ARG A 656 28.28 -17.23 -16.77
CA ARG A 656 28.86 -17.89 -17.95
C ARG A 656 30.27 -18.35 -17.57
N GLY A 657 30.42 -19.65 -17.37
CA GLY A 657 31.69 -20.23 -16.90
C GLY A 657 32.10 -19.74 -15.51
N ARG A 658 33.39 -19.86 -15.17
CA ARG A 658 33.91 -19.53 -13.83
C ARG A 658 34.22 -18.04 -13.60
N GLN A 659 34.25 -17.22 -14.65
CA GLN A 659 34.80 -15.85 -14.58
C GLN A 659 33.77 -14.74 -14.80
N MET A 660 32.62 -15.02 -15.44
CA MET A 660 31.63 -13.99 -15.76
C MET A 660 30.34 -14.25 -14.99
N SER A 661 30.06 -13.40 -14.01
CA SER A 661 28.84 -13.44 -13.22
C SER A 661 28.29 -12.04 -13.00
N VAL A 662 26.99 -11.87 -13.23
CA VAL A 662 26.25 -10.65 -12.89
C VAL A 662 25.09 -11.07 -12.01
N GLY A 663 24.90 -10.38 -10.89
CA GLY A 663 23.76 -10.60 -10.00
C GLY A 663 22.75 -9.48 -10.12
N LEU A 664 21.47 -9.81 -10.21
CA LEU A 664 20.38 -8.86 -10.01
C LEU A 664 19.65 -9.20 -8.71
N ARG A 665 19.42 -8.19 -7.88
CA ARG A 665 18.52 -8.33 -6.74
C ARG A 665 17.12 -8.71 -7.22
N GLN A 666 16.41 -9.53 -6.43
CA GLN A 666 15.11 -10.10 -6.79
C GLN A 666 14.09 -9.02 -7.15
N GLU A 667 14.17 -7.84 -6.53
CA GLU A 667 13.32 -6.68 -6.76
C GLU A 667 13.32 -6.22 -8.22
N ILE A 668 14.49 -6.22 -8.88
CA ILE A 668 14.63 -5.87 -10.30
C ILE A 668 13.97 -6.94 -11.18
N VAL A 669 14.21 -8.22 -10.89
CA VAL A 669 13.71 -9.33 -11.71
C VAL A 669 12.18 -9.44 -11.59
N GLN A 670 11.64 -9.29 -10.38
CA GLN A 670 10.20 -9.20 -10.14
C GLN A 670 9.57 -8.05 -10.92
N ARG A 671 10.22 -6.88 -10.93
CA ARG A 671 9.75 -5.75 -11.71
C ARG A 671 9.74 -6.05 -13.22
N MET A 672 10.83 -6.59 -13.76
CA MET A 672 10.88 -6.97 -15.18
C MET A 672 9.75 -7.91 -15.55
N LYS A 673 9.55 -8.99 -14.77
CA LYS A 673 8.48 -9.97 -15.02
C LYS A 673 7.09 -9.34 -14.94
N TRP A 674 6.84 -8.50 -13.93
CA TRP A 674 5.56 -7.80 -13.80
C TRP A 674 5.23 -6.95 -15.04
N GLU A 675 6.22 -6.24 -15.61
CA GLU A 675 6.04 -5.47 -16.85
C GLU A 675 5.73 -6.33 -18.07
N GLN A 676 6.31 -7.53 -18.12
CA GLN A 676 6.09 -8.49 -19.21
C GLN A 676 4.73 -9.15 -19.09
N GLU A 677 4.35 -9.60 -17.90
CA GLU A 677 3.07 -10.26 -17.62
C GLU A 677 1.88 -9.35 -17.92
N ARG A 678 1.98 -8.07 -17.56
CA ARG A 678 0.94 -7.08 -17.87
C ARG A 678 0.76 -6.84 -19.37
N PHE A 679 1.78 -7.11 -20.17
CA PHE A 679 1.73 -7.02 -21.63
C PHE A 679 1.30 -8.36 -22.29
N GLY A 680 0.92 -9.36 -21.49
CA GLY A 680 0.43 -10.65 -21.97
C GLY A 680 1.50 -11.74 -22.03
N TRP A 681 2.71 -11.51 -21.53
CA TRP A 681 3.71 -12.57 -21.40
C TRP A 681 3.27 -13.58 -20.33
N LEU A 682 3.22 -14.86 -20.68
CA LEU A 682 2.78 -15.90 -19.74
C LEU A 682 3.96 -16.42 -18.92
N SER A 683 3.97 -16.08 -17.63
CA SER A 683 4.88 -16.67 -16.65
C SER A 683 4.41 -18.07 -16.22
N GLY A 684 5.35 -18.97 -15.94
CA GLY A 684 5.08 -20.36 -15.57
C GLY A 684 5.04 -21.34 -16.75
N GLY A 685 5.28 -22.63 -16.45
CA GLY A 685 5.46 -23.71 -17.44
C GLY A 685 6.92 -23.98 -17.81
N GLU A 686 7.14 -24.79 -18.84
CA GLU A 686 8.49 -25.06 -19.37
C GLU A 686 9.10 -23.80 -20.00
N ARG A 687 10.42 -23.61 -19.82
CA ARG A 687 11.18 -22.49 -20.41
C ARG A 687 11.24 -22.56 -21.94
N GLN A 688 11.04 -23.74 -22.50
CA GLN A 688 10.95 -23.98 -23.93
C GLN A 688 9.49 -24.17 -24.31
N MET A 689 9.09 -23.56 -25.42
CA MET A 689 7.75 -23.70 -26.00
C MET A 689 7.90 -24.26 -27.41
N LYS A 690 7.24 -25.39 -27.65
CA LYS A 690 7.13 -25.95 -29.01
C LYS A 690 5.97 -25.27 -29.72
N ILE A 691 6.25 -24.64 -30.86
CA ILE A 691 5.24 -24.06 -31.74
C ILE A 691 5.07 -25.00 -32.92
N ASN A 692 3.82 -25.46 -33.12
CA ASN A 692 3.41 -26.20 -34.29
C ASN A 692 2.23 -25.48 -34.95
N LYS A 693 2.48 -24.79 -36.06
CA LYS A 693 1.47 -23.99 -36.77
C LYS A 693 1.56 -24.22 -38.27
N VAL A 694 0.42 -24.28 -38.95
CA VAL A 694 0.36 -24.38 -40.41
C VAL A 694 -0.11 -23.05 -40.98
N GLU A 695 0.68 -22.44 -41.85
CA GLU A 695 0.38 -21.21 -42.56
C GLU A 695 0.09 -21.50 -44.03
N LYS A 696 -0.97 -20.90 -44.57
CA LYS A 696 -1.39 -21.08 -45.97
C LYS A 696 -1.13 -19.82 -46.76
N PHE A 697 -0.58 -19.96 -47.95
CA PHE A 697 -0.37 -18.86 -48.87
C PHE A 697 -1.60 -18.68 -49.78
N GLU A 698 -2.26 -17.53 -49.66
CA GLU A 698 -3.56 -17.28 -50.33
C GLU A 698 -3.45 -16.47 -51.64
N LYS A 699 -2.26 -15.98 -52.01
CA LYS A 699 -2.08 -15.16 -53.22
C LYS A 699 -1.91 -16.03 -54.47
N SER A 700 -2.21 -15.46 -55.65
CA SER A 700 -2.15 -16.13 -56.95
C SER A 700 -0.74 -16.32 -57.52
N ARG A 701 0.24 -15.55 -57.05
CA ARG A 701 1.66 -15.66 -57.44
C ARG A 701 2.34 -16.78 -56.66
N GLU A 702 3.50 -17.26 -57.12
CA GLU A 702 4.33 -18.16 -56.30
C GLU A 702 5.11 -17.35 -55.26
N TRP A 703 5.26 -17.87 -54.04
CA TRP A 703 6.14 -17.31 -53.02
C TRP A 703 7.54 -17.91 -53.15
N HIS A 704 8.59 -17.22 -52.71
CA HIS A 704 9.97 -17.70 -52.78
C HIS A 704 10.54 -17.99 -51.40
N GLU A 705 10.33 -17.09 -50.44
CA GLU A 705 10.80 -17.25 -49.06
C GLU A 705 9.69 -16.95 -48.05
N PHE A 706 9.70 -17.69 -46.96
CA PHE A 706 8.81 -17.54 -45.83
C PHE A 706 9.63 -17.32 -44.57
N GLY A 707 9.26 -16.32 -43.78
CA GLY A 707 9.85 -16.03 -42.48
C GLY A 707 8.79 -15.91 -41.39
N CYS A 708 9.00 -16.57 -40.27
CA CYS A 708 8.20 -16.40 -39.07
C CYS A 708 9.03 -15.70 -37.99
N TYR A 709 8.46 -14.65 -37.43
CA TYR A 709 9.10 -13.76 -36.47
C TYR A 709 8.30 -13.73 -35.18
N VAL A 710 8.99 -13.74 -34.05
CA VAL A 710 8.40 -13.55 -32.71
C VAL A 710 8.77 -12.17 -32.19
N LEU A 711 7.85 -11.52 -31.47
CA LEU A 711 8.17 -10.29 -30.76
C LEU A 711 9.07 -10.62 -29.57
N VAL A 712 10.20 -9.92 -29.48
CA VAL A 712 11.14 -10.02 -28.36
C VAL A 712 11.21 -8.67 -27.66
N GLU A 713 11.01 -8.69 -26.35
CA GLU A 713 11.25 -7.55 -25.49
C GLU A 713 12.53 -7.77 -24.69
N ARG A 714 13.55 -6.94 -24.97
CA ARG A 714 14.90 -7.04 -24.42
C ARG A 714 15.13 -5.94 -23.39
N PHE A 715 15.39 -6.32 -22.15
CA PHE A 715 15.91 -5.41 -21.13
C PHE A 715 17.44 -5.33 -21.26
N ASN A 716 17.95 -4.16 -21.61
CA ASN A 716 19.39 -3.89 -21.67
C ASN A 716 19.82 -3.12 -20.42
N LEU A 717 20.73 -3.70 -19.63
CA LEU A 717 21.35 -3.06 -18.47
C LEU A 717 22.74 -2.54 -18.85
N LYS A 718 22.91 -1.22 -18.89
CA LYS A 718 24.14 -0.53 -19.27
C LYS A 718 24.75 0.20 -18.08
N ARG A 719 26.08 0.30 -18.05
CA ARG A 719 26.80 1.19 -17.14
C ARG A 719 26.62 2.64 -17.60
N MET A 720 26.97 3.60 -16.75
CA MET A 720 26.89 5.02 -17.08
C MET A 720 27.87 5.46 -18.18
N ASP A 721 28.90 4.66 -18.48
CA ASP A 721 29.79 4.88 -19.63
C ASP A 721 29.23 4.33 -20.96
N GLY A 722 28.01 3.76 -20.94
CA GLY A 722 27.32 3.18 -22.09
C GLY A 722 27.63 1.70 -22.34
N SER A 723 28.59 1.11 -21.64
CA SER A 723 28.95 -0.29 -21.82
C SER A 723 27.83 -1.24 -21.32
N LEU A 724 27.51 -2.26 -22.12
CA LEU A 724 26.46 -3.22 -21.80
C LEU A 724 26.96 -4.24 -20.76
N VAL A 725 26.19 -4.43 -19.69
CA VAL A 725 26.47 -5.41 -18.63
C VAL A 725 25.74 -6.71 -18.90
N MET A 726 24.44 -6.62 -19.17
CA MET A 726 23.62 -7.77 -19.55
C MET A 726 22.42 -7.36 -20.39
N ALA A 727 21.90 -8.31 -21.17
CA ALA A 727 20.62 -8.23 -21.86
C ALA A 727 19.74 -9.41 -21.41
N TYR A 728 18.45 -9.16 -21.18
CA TYR A 728 17.47 -10.18 -20.81
C TYR A 728 16.28 -10.10 -21.78
N ASP A 729 16.13 -11.14 -22.58
CA ASP A 729 15.13 -11.27 -23.64
C ASP A 729 13.92 -12.06 -23.15
N PHE A 730 12.73 -11.50 -23.38
CA PHE A 730 11.44 -12.13 -23.19
C PHE A 730 10.78 -12.32 -24.56
N LYS A 731 10.56 -13.57 -24.97
CA LYS A 731 9.93 -13.89 -26.26
C LYS A 731 8.43 -14.09 -26.10
N HIS A 732 7.65 -13.21 -26.74
CA HIS A 732 6.19 -13.21 -26.68
C HIS A 732 5.62 -14.16 -27.74
N CYS A 733 5.58 -15.45 -27.42
CA CYS A 733 5.14 -16.49 -28.36
C CYS A 733 3.67 -16.34 -28.85
N HIS A 734 2.87 -15.51 -28.19
CA HIS A 734 1.51 -15.15 -28.63
C HIS A 734 1.50 -14.01 -29.67
N GLN A 735 2.61 -13.29 -29.84
CA GLN A 735 2.80 -12.21 -30.81
C GLN A 735 3.76 -12.67 -31.91
N MET A 736 3.21 -13.25 -32.97
CA MET A 736 3.98 -13.73 -34.12
C MET A 736 3.58 -12.99 -35.40
N LYS A 737 4.55 -12.70 -36.25
CA LYS A 737 4.35 -12.17 -37.60
C LYS A 737 4.93 -13.14 -38.62
N THR A 738 4.26 -13.28 -39.74
CA THR A 738 4.71 -14.11 -40.87
C THR A 738 4.84 -13.25 -42.11
N ILE A 739 5.96 -13.37 -42.81
CA ILE A 739 6.21 -12.67 -44.06
C ILE A 739 6.38 -13.70 -45.17
N TRP A 740 5.77 -13.40 -46.30
CA TRP A 740 5.96 -14.11 -47.55
C TRP A 740 6.57 -13.13 -48.56
N THR A 741 7.68 -13.51 -49.18
CA THR A 741 8.34 -12.75 -50.26
C THR A 741 8.29 -13.51 -51.56
#